data_AF-A0A6I6A6B8-F1
#
_entry.id   AF-A0A6I6A6B8-F1
#
_cell.length_a   1.000
_cell.length_b   1.000
_cell.length_c   1.000
_cell.angle_alpha   90.00
_cell.angle_beta   90.00
_cell.angle_gamma   90.00
#
_symmetry.space_group_name_H-M   'P 1'
#
loop_
_entity.id
_entity.type
_entity.pdbx_description
1 polymer ?
#
loop_
_entity_poly.entity_id
_entity_poly.type
_entity_poly.pdbx_seq_one_letter_code
_entity_poly.pdbx_strand_id
1 'polypeptide(L)'
;MKRYLTKSRFILGHVCPTKLFYTGKTEYANSRQTDDFLQGLAEGGMIVGELAKLYFPEGRPVSSLDDAQALEETNQLLLQDNVVIFEAAVTIANLFCRIEVLVKTGNELQLIEVKAKSIDGTDDDPFRGSQGRISSDWKDYLLDIAFQRYILQQAFPEFSVTSWLMCVDKSQECTVDGLHRLFKIEKDGSRTSCVFVGDDAENSICREILKARKVDGHIDELCSEDFDGRNFEQYVRWLADNCEQDTKFSPEIEVRCRNCEFRCTPEQRNEGLRDGFRECWSEVLGWSDADFDRPTVFDLYNFRQAEDFISQRRIKLEDLSEGDLDTGTDPKPGLHPSEMQRIRLNYLKTGRNESFVDIDGLDEVKRNWRFPLHFIDFETAAPPVPLHQGLRPYQSLAFQFSHHTLQEDGDVFHTGEYLNAVPGAFPNFDFLRNLKSSLDGDNGTIFRYAAHENTILNHIVEQLDEFGHEESDYEELRNFACSISIPTKSQPNPWRPGDREMVDLRELVARHYYHPRMKGSQSIKYVLPAVLTESTFLRDKYSKPIYGYEVNPGSSRNFPKKEWIQYKDDTVIDPYELLPAVFDEVDKNTWDNLWAGDEIRGGGAAMAAYLRLQQDGLPQEYRDDIEQGLLRYCELDTLAMVMIVESWLNHRN
;
A
#
# COMPACT_ATOMS: atom_id res chain seq x y z
N MET A 1 -1.39 -36.53 -1.35
CA MET A 1 -1.70 -35.61 -2.46
C MET A 1 -0.37 -35.00 -2.89
N LYS A 2 -0.07 -34.94 -4.19
CA LYS A 2 1.23 -34.43 -4.67
C LYS A 2 1.28 -32.91 -4.42
N ARG A 3 2.30 -32.41 -3.71
CA ARG A 3 2.42 -30.98 -3.41
C ARG A 3 3.28 -30.32 -4.49
N TYR A 4 2.62 -29.63 -5.43
CA TYR A 4 3.31 -28.95 -6.51
C TYR A 4 4.06 -27.70 -6.04
N LEU A 5 5.23 -27.46 -6.61
CA LEU A 5 5.80 -26.11 -6.65
C LEU A 5 5.00 -25.32 -7.68
N THR A 6 4.17 -24.40 -7.20
CA THR A 6 3.42 -23.46 -8.02
C THR A 6 4.22 -22.17 -8.17
N LYS A 7 3.82 -21.32 -9.12
CA LYS A 7 4.33 -19.96 -9.30
C LYS A 7 4.44 -19.16 -7.99
N SER A 8 3.34 -19.10 -7.22
CA SER A 8 3.32 -18.37 -5.94
C SER A 8 4.27 -18.96 -4.90
N ARG A 9 4.38 -20.30 -4.86
CA ARG A 9 5.36 -21.00 -3.99
C ARG A 9 6.79 -20.77 -4.46
N PHE A 10 7.06 -20.74 -5.76
CA PHE A 10 8.38 -20.45 -6.29
C PHE A 10 8.86 -19.07 -5.86
N ILE A 11 8.05 -18.02 -6.03
CA ILE A 11 8.38 -16.67 -5.55
C ILE A 11 8.55 -16.64 -4.03
N LEU A 12 7.66 -17.30 -3.27
CA LEU A 12 7.78 -17.40 -1.82
C LEU A 12 9.11 -18.06 -1.39
N GLY A 13 9.49 -19.15 -2.05
CA GLY A 13 10.73 -19.87 -1.81
C GLY A 13 11.97 -19.09 -2.27
N HIS A 14 11.84 -18.28 -3.32
CA HIS A 14 12.89 -17.36 -3.74
C HIS A 14 13.15 -16.27 -2.70
N VAL A 15 12.08 -15.72 -2.12
CA VAL A 15 12.18 -14.77 -1.00
C VAL A 15 12.77 -15.42 0.24
N CYS A 16 12.39 -16.65 0.58
CA CYS A 16 13.00 -17.43 1.67
C CYS A 16 12.60 -18.92 1.54
N PRO A 17 13.54 -19.84 1.27
CA PRO A 17 13.22 -21.25 1.07
C PRO A 17 12.47 -21.87 2.23
N THR A 18 12.83 -21.51 3.47
CA THR A 18 12.19 -22.01 4.71
C THR A 18 10.68 -21.74 4.75
N LYS A 19 10.19 -20.68 4.10
CA LYS A 19 8.75 -20.37 4.04
C LYS A 19 7.94 -21.45 3.29
N LEU A 20 8.57 -22.20 2.37
CA LEU A 20 7.94 -23.35 1.71
C LEU A 20 7.53 -24.45 2.70
N PHE A 21 8.21 -24.57 3.84
CA PHE A 21 7.82 -25.54 4.86
C PHE A 21 6.55 -25.13 5.60
N TYR A 22 6.38 -23.83 5.89
CA TYR A 22 5.24 -23.32 6.65
C TYR A 22 4.00 -23.05 5.78
N THR A 23 4.18 -22.77 4.48
CA THR A 23 3.06 -22.38 3.61
C THR A 23 2.01 -23.49 3.44
N GLY A 24 0.75 -23.15 3.69
CA GLY A 24 -0.38 -24.08 3.60
C GLY A 24 -0.59 -24.97 4.83
N LYS A 25 0.18 -24.77 5.91
CA LYS A 25 -0.01 -25.46 7.19
C LYS A 25 -0.86 -24.62 8.13
N THR A 26 -1.99 -25.17 8.59
CA THR A 26 -2.95 -24.46 9.43
C THR A 26 -2.47 -24.28 10.87
N GLU A 27 -1.48 -25.07 11.30
CA GLU A 27 -0.88 -24.95 12.62
C GLU A 27 0.09 -23.77 12.77
N TYR A 28 0.45 -23.10 11.67
CA TYR A 28 1.32 -21.92 11.67
C TYR A 28 0.51 -20.66 11.41
N ALA A 29 0.74 -19.61 12.20
CA ALA A 29 0.17 -18.30 11.90
C ALA A 29 0.76 -17.75 10.59
N ASN A 30 -0.07 -17.06 9.82
CA ASN A 30 0.35 -16.38 8.58
C ASN A 30 -0.42 -15.07 8.43
N SER A 31 0.24 -13.95 8.70
CA SER A 31 -0.39 -12.62 8.66
C SER A 31 -0.83 -12.19 7.26
N ARG A 32 -0.36 -12.84 6.19
CA ARG A 32 -0.80 -12.55 4.80
C ARG A 32 -2.10 -13.24 4.42
N GLN A 33 -2.59 -14.23 5.18
CA GLN A 33 -3.85 -14.90 4.87
C GLN A 33 -5.08 -14.09 5.30
N THR A 34 -4.90 -13.08 6.15
CA THR A 34 -5.96 -12.28 6.77
C THR A 34 -5.96 -10.82 6.29
N ASP A 35 -5.27 -10.52 5.18
CA ASP A 35 -5.05 -9.14 4.73
C ASP A 35 -6.00 -8.77 3.59
N ASP A 36 -7.15 -8.19 3.89
CA ASP A 36 -8.10 -7.70 2.86
C ASP A 36 -7.57 -6.47 2.09
N PHE A 37 -6.40 -5.89 2.44
CA PHE A 37 -5.66 -5.02 1.51
C PHE A 37 -5.31 -5.75 0.22
N LEU A 38 -4.90 -7.01 0.35
CA LEU A 38 -4.64 -7.88 -0.78
C LEU A 38 -5.93 -8.17 -1.55
N GLN A 39 -7.11 -8.08 -0.94
CA GLN A 39 -8.38 -8.20 -1.65
C GLN A 39 -8.68 -6.97 -2.53
N GLY A 40 -8.52 -5.75 -2.01
CA GLY A 40 -8.73 -4.52 -2.81
C GLY A 40 -7.70 -4.34 -3.94
N LEU A 41 -6.43 -4.66 -3.70
CA LEU A 41 -5.41 -4.77 -4.75
C LEU A 41 -5.69 -5.91 -5.73
N ALA A 42 -6.25 -7.03 -5.24
CA ALA A 42 -6.66 -8.12 -6.09
C ALA A 42 -7.81 -7.71 -7.02
N GLU A 43 -8.76 -6.86 -6.60
CA GLU A 43 -9.83 -6.37 -7.48
C GLU A 43 -9.27 -5.58 -8.67
N GLY A 44 -8.34 -4.63 -8.43
CA GLY A 44 -7.67 -3.90 -9.50
C GLY A 44 -6.88 -4.82 -10.45
N GLY A 45 -6.20 -5.84 -9.89
CA GLY A 45 -5.53 -6.89 -10.66
C GLY A 45 -6.48 -7.73 -11.49
N MET A 46 -7.64 -8.10 -10.93
CA MET A 46 -8.68 -8.88 -11.61
C MET A 46 -9.31 -8.09 -12.76
N ILE A 47 -9.59 -6.80 -12.57
CA ILE A 47 -10.09 -5.93 -13.65
C ILE A 47 -9.07 -5.86 -14.79
N VAL A 48 -7.78 -5.67 -14.49
CA VAL A 48 -6.72 -5.65 -15.52
C VAL A 48 -6.59 -7.01 -16.23
N GLY A 49 -6.65 -8.11 -15.48
CA GLY A 49 -6.63 -9.47 -16.04
C GLY A 49 -7.82 -9.73 -16.97
N GLU A 50 -9.02 -9.31 -16.58
CA GLU A 50 -10.23 -9.45 -17.39
C GLU A 50 -10.18 -8.54 -18.62
N LEU A 51 -9.70 -7.29 -18.49
CA LEU A 51 -9.46 -6.39 -19.61
C LEU A 51 -8.47 -6.98 -20.62
N ALA A 52 -7.39 -7.63 -20.16
CA ALA A 52 -6.43 -8.27 -21.04
C ALA A 52 -7.05 -9.39 -21.88
N LYS A 53 -8.04 -10.14 -21.35
CA LYS A 53 -8.77 -11.16 -22.12
C LYS A 53 -9.55 -10.55 -23.27
N LEU A 54 -10.06 -9.33 -23.12
CA LEU A 54 -10.81 -8.64 -24.19
C LEU A 54 -9.94 -8.31 -25.41
N TYR A 55 -8.61 -8.27 -25.27
CA TYR A 55 -7.69 -8.09 -26.42
C TYR A 55 -7.55 -9.38 -27.25
N PHE A 56 -8.12 -10.49 -26.78
CA PHE A 56 -8.12 -11.79 -27.44
C PHE A 56 -9.56 -12.32 -27.53
N PRO A 57 -10.43 -11.78 -28.41
CA PRO A 57 -11.85 -12.12 -28.46
C PRO A 57 -12.15 -13.60 -28.73
N GLU A 58 -11.24 -14.30 -29.42
CA GLU A 58 -11.35 -15.74 -29.72
C GLU A 58 -10.76 -16.64 -28.61
N GLY A 59 -10.32 -16.05 -27.50
CA GLY A 59 -9.69 -16.76 -26.40
C GLY A 59 -10.65 -17.66 -25.64
N ARG A 60 -10.15 -18.84 -25.25
CA ARG A 60 -10.95 -19.87 -24.56
C ARG A 60 -10.49 -20.02 -23.11
N PRO A 61 -11.38 -19.86 -22.12
CA PRO A 61 -11.00 -19.99 -20.72
C PRO A 61 -10.90 -21.46 -20.28
N VAL A 62 -9.89 -21.76 -19.47
CA VAL A 62 -9.78 -23.02 -18.71
C VAL A 62 -10.27 -22.77 -17.29
N SER A 63 -11.59 -22.87 -17.09
CA SER A 63 -12.24 -22.44 -15.85
C SER A 63 -12.23 -23.48 -14.73
N SER A 64 -11.86 -24.74 -15.01
CA SER A 64 -11.88 -25.79 -14.00
C SER A 64 -10.86 -25.53 -12.88
N LEU A 65 -11.31 -25.71 -11.64
CA LEU A 65 -10.47 -25.64 -10.44
C LEU A 65 -9.77 -26.96 -10.13
N ASP A 66 -10.22 -28.06 -10.73
CA ASP A 66 -9.55 -29.34 -10.61
C ASP A 66 -8.33 -29.37 -11.54
N ASP A 67 -7.14 -29.57 -10.96
CA ASP A 67 -5.89 -29.51 -11.71
C ASP A 67 -5.86 -30.53 -12.86
N ALA A 68 -6.42 -31.73 -12.67
CA ALA A 68 -6.41 -32.77 -13.69
C ALA A 68 -7.32 -32.42 -14.87
N GLN A 69 -8.53 -31.91 -14.57
CA GLN A 69 -9.46 -31.45 -15.59
C GLN A 69 -8.91 -30.23 -16.34
N ALA A 70 -8.33 -29.24 -15.64
CA ALA A 70 -7.74 -28.07 -16.27
C ALA A 70 -6.59 -28.44 -17.22
N LEU A 71 -5.76 -29.43 -16.84
CA LEU A 71 -4.72 -29.98 -17.71
C LEU A 71 -5.31 -30.69 -18.93
N GLU A 72 -6.37 -31.47 -18.78
CA GLU A 72 -7.05 -32.12 -19.91
C GLU A 72 -7.61 -31.09 -20.89
N GLU A 73 -8.37 -30.10 -20.38
CA GLU A 73 -8.93 -29.00 -21.19
C GLU A 73 -7.83 -28.26 -21.96
N THR A 74 -6.73 -27.89 -21.29
CA THR A 74 -5.58 -27.20 -21.92
C THR A 74 -4.97 -28.05 -23.05
N ASN A 75 -4.71 -29.33 -22.79
CA ASN A 75 -4.12 -30.22 -23.80
C ASN A 75 -5.04 -30.44 -25.01
N GLN A 76 -6.36 -30.53 -24.79
CA GLN A 76 -7.32 -30.63 -25.89
C GLN A 76 -7.33 -29.37 -26.75
N LEU A 77 -7.26 -28.19 -26.14
CA LEU A 77 -7.21 -26.92 -26.86
C LEU A 77 -5.94 -26.80 -27.70
N LEU A 78 -4.79 -27.23 -27.16
CA LEU A 78 -3.48 -27.21 -27.84
C LEU A 78 -3.39 -28.15 -29.06
N LEU A 79 -4.37 -29.02 -29.32
CA LEU A 79 -4.43 -29.81 -30.56
C LEU A 79 -4.74 -28.95 -31.79
N GLN A 80 -5.32 -27.76 -31.62
CA GLN A 80 -5.60 -26.84 -32.73
C GLN A 80 -4.31 -26.15 -33.19
N ASP A 81 -4.15 -25.91 -34.49
CA ASP A 81 -2.96 -25.22 -35.02
C ASP A 81 -2.80 -23.80 -34.47
N ASN A 82 -3.91 -23.08 -34.29
CA ASN A 82 -3.94 -21.75 -33.70
C ASN A 82 -5.01 -21.68 -32.61
N VAL A 83 -4.64 -21.25 -31.41
CA VAL A 83 -5.57 -21.10 -30.28
C VAL A 83 -5.03 -20.09 -29.27
N VAL A 84 -5.93 -19.32 -28.65
CA VAL A 84 -5.62 -18.54 -27.45
C VAL A 84 -6.33 -19.19 -26.27
N ILE A 85 -5.59 -19.43 -25.18
CA ILE A 85 -6.08 -20.11 -23.99
C ILE A 85 -5.86 -19.20 -22.79
N PHE A 86 -6.92 -18.90 -22.04
CA PHE A 86 -6.81 -18.18 -20.78
C PHE A 86 -6.67 -19.15 -19.61
N GLU A 87 -5.78 -18.82 -18.67
CA GLU A 87 -5.46 -19.63 -17.49
C GLU A 87 -5.02 -21.07 -17.82
N ALA A 88 -4.28 -21.23 -18.92
CA ALA A 88 -3.81 -22.52 -19.43
C ALA A 88 -2.98 -23.27 -18.36
N ALA A 89 -3.44 -24.46 -17.97
CA ALA A 89 -2.78 -25.26 -16.95
C ALA A 89 -1.69 -26.12 -17.59
N VAL A 90 -0.49 -26.10 -17.00
CA VAL A 90 0.65 -26.89 -17.46
C VAL A 90 1.36 -27.53 -16.27
N THR A 91 1.75 -28.79 -16.42
CA THR A 91 2.52 -29.51 -15.40
C THR A 91 3.66 -30.30 -16.02
N ILE A 92 4.75 -30.40 -15.26
CA ILE A 92 5.84 -31.34 -15.53
C ILE A 92 6.41 -31.79 -14.18
N ALA A 93 6.52 -33.10 -13.97
CA ALA A 93 6.95 -33.69 -12.69
C ALA A 93 6.16 -33.13 -11.48
N ASN A 94 6.81 -32.42 -10.56
CA ASN A 94 6.24 -31.79 -9.36
C ASN A 94 6.11 -30.25 -9.51
N LEU A 95 6.13 -29.75 -10.75
CA LEU A 95 5.92 -28.35 -11.10
C LEU A 95 4.54 -28.14 -11.71
N PHE A 96 3.90 -27.01 -11.39
CA PHE A 96 2.60 -26.64 -11.93
C PHE A 96 2.48 -25.13 -12.12
N CYS A 97 1.95 -24.68 -13.25
CA CYS A 97 1.57 -23.30 -13.46
C CYS A 97 0.23 -23.18 -14.20
N ARG A 98 -0.43 -22.03 -14.00
CA ARG A 98 -1.54 -21.57 -14.84
C ARG A 98 -1.08 -20.29 -15.50
N ILE A 99 -0.97 -20.33 -16.82
CA ILE A 99 -0.52 -19.22 -17.65
C ILE A 99 -1.71 -18.32 -17.95
N GLU A 100 -1.61 -17.03 -17.63
CA GLU A 100 -2.73 -16.10 -17.74
C GLU A 100 -3.27 -16.01 -19.18
N VAL A 101 -2.40 -15.80 -20.17
CA VAL A 101 -2.74 -15.94 -21.60
C VAL A 101 -1.65 -16.73 -22.32
N LEU A 102 -2.04 -17.85 -22.95
CA LEU A 102 -1.19 -18.66 -23.81
C LEU A 102 -1.68 -18.58 -25.25
N VAL A 103 -0.89 -18.01 -26.15
CA VAL A 103 -1.19 -17.97 -27.59
C VAL A 103 -0.36 -19.02 -28.31
N LYS A 104 -1.02 -19.91 -29.05
CA LYS A 104 -0.39 -20.87 -29.94
C LYS A 104 -0.59 -20.46 -31.39
N THR A 105 0.49 -20.41 -32.16
CA THR A 105 0.47 -20.21 -33.62
C THR A 105 1.40 -21.22 -34.29
N GLY A 106 0.84 -22.26 -34.89
CA GLY A 106 1.62 -23.36 -35.45
C GLY A 106 2.49 -24.04 -34.38
N ASN A 107 3.81 -23.91 -34.50
CA ASN A 107 4.80 -24.48 -33.56
C ASN A 107 5.37 -23.43 -32.59
N GLU A 108 4.72 -22.28 -32.45
CA GLU A 108 5.12 -21.23 -31.51
C GLU A 108 4.10 -21.10 -30.38
N LEU A 109 4.61 -21.01 -29.15
CA LEU A 109 3.87 -20.71 -27.93
C LEU A 109 4.33 -19.35 -27.39
N GLN A 110 3.39 -18.46 -27.19
CA GLN A 110 3.59 -17.17 -26.57
C GLN A 110 2.97 -17.20 -25.17
N LEU A 111 3.85 -17.16 -24.16
CA LEU A 111 3.48 -16.98 -22.75
C LEU A 111 3.31 -15.48 -22.49
N ILE A 112 2.13 -15.05 -22.08
CA ILE A 112 1.84 -13.66 -21.70
C ILE A 112 1.38 -13.64 -20.25
N GLU A 113 2.16 -12.96 -19.42
CA GLU A 113 1.84 -12.64 -18.03
C GLU A 113 1.28 -11.22 -17.96
N VAL A 114 0.17 -11.00 -17.27
CA VAL A 114 -0.53 -9.72 -17.13
C VAL A 114 -0.31 -9.15 -15.73
N LYS A 115 0.03 -7.87 -15.64
CA LYS A 115 0.17 -7.15 -14.36
C LYS A 115 -0.50 -5.80 -14.39
N ALA A 116 -1.18 -5.48 -13.29
CA ALA A 116 -1.70 -4.13 -13.05
C ALA A 116 -0.58 -3.09 -12.92
N LYS A 117 0.66 -3.50 -12.60
CA LYS A 117 1.80 -2.59 -12.50
C LYS A 117 2.00 -1.82 -13.81
N SER A 118 2.25 -0.51 -13.72
CA SER A 118 2.37 0.34 -14.89
C SER A 118 3.77 0.35 -15.51
N ILE A 119 3.84 0.48 -16.84
CA ILE A 119 5.02 0.89 -17.59
C ILE A 119 4.76 2.21 -18.31
N ASP A 120 5.82 2.91 -18.71
CA ASP A 120 5.73 3.93 -19.75
C ASP A 120 5.86 3.27 -21.12
N GLY A 121 4.80 3.27 -21.92
CA GLY A 121 4.83 2.66 -23.25
C GLY A 121 5.74 3.36 -24.26
N THR A 122 6.23 4.56 -23.96
CA THR A 122 7.23 5.25 -24.77
C THR A 122 8.66 4.83 -24.44
N ASP A 123 8.86 4.15 -23.31
CA ASP A 123 10.14 3.54 -22.95
C ASP A 123 10.34 2.22 -23.71
N ASP A 124 11.50 2.11 -24.35
CA ASP A 124 11.92 0.93 -25.10
C ASP A 124 12.28 -0.24 -24.18
N ASP A 125 12.77 0.02 -22.96
CA ASP A 125 13.10 -1.00 -21.95
C ASP A 125 12.71 -0.57 -20.52
N PRO A 126 11.41 -0.61 -20.18
CA PRO A 126 10.89 -0.14 -18.89
C PRO A 126 11.27 -1.03 -17.69
N PHE A 127 12.01 -2.13 -17.93
CA PHE A 127 12.39 -3.10 -16.92
C PHE A 127 13.76 -2.84 -16.32
N ARG A 128 14.52 -1.89 -16.90
CA ARG A 128 15.87 -1.54 -16.44
C ARG A 128 15.89 -0.24 -15.64
N GLY A 129 16.75 -0.21 -14.63
CA GLY A 129 17.08 1.02 -13.92
C GLY A 129 18.09 1.87 -14.70
N SER A 130 18.40 3.06 -14.17
CA SER A 130 19.34 4.02 -14.77
C SER A 130 20.76 3.47 -15.03
N GLN A 131 21.14 2.39 -14.35
CA GLN A 131 22.43 1.71 -14.53
C GLN A 131 22.40 0.58 -15.57
N GLY A 132 21.29 0.40 -16.30
CA GLY A 132 21.13 -0.64 -17.31
C GLY A 132 20.96 -2.07 -16.77
N ARG A 133 20.84 -2.24 -15.45
CA ARG A 133 20.50 -3.52 -14.81
C ARG A 133 18.98 -3.65 -14.66
N ILE A 134 18.49 -4.89 -14.63
CA ILE A 134 17.09 -5.17 -14.30
C ILE A 134 16.77 -4.56 -12.93
N SER A 135 15.72 -3.74 -12.87
CA SER A 135 15.28 -3.11 -11.64
C SER A 135 14.78 -4.16 -10.64
N SER A 136 15.08 -3.98 -9.36
CA SER A 136 14.55 -4.81 -8.26
C SER A 136 13.03 -4.94 -8.32
N ASP A 137 12.37 -3.87 -8.75
CA ASP A 137 10.93 -3.74 -8.87
C ASP A 137 10.29 -4.71 -9.88
N TRP A 138 11.08 -5.27 -10.79
CA TRP A 138 10.63 -6.19 -11.84
C TRP A 138 11.17 -7.61 -11.68
N LYS A 139 12.16 -7.84 -10.80
CA LYS A 139 12.82 -9.14 -10.66
C LYS A 139 11.85 -10.27 -10.36
N ASP A 140 10.96 -10.10 -9.38
CA ASP A 140 10.01 -11.14 -9.00
C ASP A 140 9.03 -11.48 -10.13
N TYR A 141 8.55 -10.48 -10.88
CA TYR A 141 7.67 -10.68 -12.03
C TYR A 141 8.38 -11.41 -13.17
N LEU A 142 9.64 -11.08 -13.43
CA LEU A 142 10.41 -11.74 -14.47
C LEU A 142 10.81 -13.18 -14.08
N LEU A 143 11.14 -13.42 -12.81
CA LEU A 143 11.42 -14.75 -12.28
C LEU A 143 10.18 -15.66 -12.29
N ASP A 144 9.01 -15.09 -12.02
CA ASP A 144 7.72 -15.77 -12.19
C ASP A 144 7.54 -16.25 -13.64
N ILE A 145 7.72 -15.36 -14.62
CA ILE A 145 7.65 -15.74 -16.04
C ILE A 145 8.74 -16.76 -16.40
N ALA A 146 9.95 -16.62 -15.85
CA ALA A 146 11.05 -17.58 -16.02
C ALA A 146 10.66 -19.00 -15.61
N PHE A 147 10.00 -19.11 -14.45
CA PHE A 147 9.51 -20.38 -13.91
C PHE A 147 8.43 -20.99 -14.82
N GLN A 148 7.46 -20.18 -15.26
CA GLN A 148 6.41 -20.62 -16.18
C GLN A 148 6.97 -21.05 -17.54
N ARG A 149 7.91 -20.27 -18.09
CA ARG A 149 8.63 -20.57 -19.34
C ARG A 149 9.37 -21.89 -19.25
N TYR A 150 10.07 -22.13 -18.13
CA TYR A 150 10.76 -23.39 -17.88
C TYR A 150 9.78 -24.58 -17.89
N ILE A 151 8.66 -24.48 -17.17
CA ILE A 151 7.63 -25.54 -17.19
C ILE A 151 7.13 -25.80 -18.61
N LEU A 152 6.78 -24.73 -19.34
CA LEU A 152 6.21 -24.84 -20.68
C LEU A 152 7.19 -25.47 -21.68
N GLN A 153 8.46 -25.06 -21.66
CA GLN A 153 9.51 -25.63 -22.51
C GLN A 153 9.78 -27.11 -22.22
N GLN A 154 9.68 -27.53 -20.96
CA GLN A 154 9.88 -28.94 -20.59
C GLN A 154 8.66 -29.81 -20.90
N ALA A 155 7.46 -29.26 -20.73
CA ALA A 155 6.21 -29.97 -21.03
C ALA A 155 5.97 -30.15 -22.53
N PHE A 156 6.40 -29.18 -23.35
CA PHE A 156 6.15 -29.13 -24.79
C PHE A 156 7.43 -28.81 -25.60
N PRO A 157 8.43 -29.71 -25.61
CA PRO A 157 9.76 -29.48 -26.20
C PRO A 157 9.75 -29.29 -27.73
N GLU A 158 8.66 -29.64 -28.41
CA GLU A 158 8.46 -29.46 -29.84
C GLU A 158 8.10 -28.02 -30.26
N PHE A 159 7.72 -27.18 -29.29
CA PHE A 159 7.35 -25.79 -29.54
C PHE A 159 8.49 -24.81 -29.23
N SER A 160 8.56 -23.74 -30.01
CA SER A 160 9.31 -22.53 -29.66
C SER A 160 8.51 -21.73 -28.64
N VAL A 161 9.13 -21.32 -27.53
CA VAL A 161 8.47 -20.51 -26.49
C VAL A 161 9.03 -19.09 -26.48
N THR A 162 8.15 -18.09 -26.52
CA THR A 162 8.49 -16.68 -26.26
C THR A 162 7.70 -16.13 -25.08
N SER A 163 8.29 -15.16 -24.38
CA SER A 163 7.78 -14.70 -23.09
C SER A 163 7.52 -13.21 -23.08
N TRP A 164 6.36 -12.84 -22.58
CA TRP A 164 5.85 -11.48 -22.63
C TRP A 164 5.26 -11.08 -21.29
N LEU A 165 5.46 -9.82 -20.94
CA LEU A 165 4.84 -9.17 -19.80
C LEU A 165 3.95 -8.05 -20.32
N MET A 166 2.65 -8.18 -20.09
CA MET A 166 1.62 -7.20 -20.40
C MET A 166 1.33 -6.37 -19.16
N CYS A 167 1.61 -5.07 -19.27
CA CYS A 167 1.46 -4.12 -18.17
C CYS A 167 0.48 -3.01 -18.55
N VAL A 168 -0.04 -2.32 -17.54
CA VAL A 168 -0.80 -1.08 -17.75
C VAL A 168 0.12 0.00 -18.33
N ASP A 169 -0.26 0.62 -19.44
CA ASP A 169 0.54 1.68 -20.09
C ASP A 169 0.06 3.06 -19.59
N LYS A 170 0.84 3.66 -18.69
CA LYS A 170 0.51 4.97 -18.10
C LYS A 170 0.61 6.14 -19.09
N SER A 171 1.14 5.90 -20.30
CA SER A 171 1.20 6.91 -21.37
C SER A 171 -0.09 6.97 -22.19
N GLN A 172 -0.99 5.97 -22.07
CA GLN A 172 -2.22 5.93 -22.85
C GLN A 172 -3.37 6.58 -22.11
N GLU A 173 -4.15 7.38 -22.84
CA GLU A 173 -5.41 7.95 -22.36
C GLU A 173 -6.56 6.97 -22.58
N CYS A 174 -7.46 6.84 -21.60
CA CYS A 174 -8.67 6.07 -21.82
C CYS A 174 -9.64 6.83 -22.71
N THR A 175 -10.17 6.16 -23.72
CA THR A 175 -11.14 6.70 -24.68
C THR A 175 -12.60 6.42 -24.32
N VAL A 176 -12.86 5.66 -23.26
CA VAL A 176 -14.20 5.22 -22.83
C VAL A 176 -14.47 5.75 -21.43
N ASP A 177 -15.53 6.52 -21.28
CA ASP A 177 -15.96 7.03 -19.99
C ASP A 177 -16.57 5.91 -19.14
N GLY A 178 -16.15 5.80 -17.88
CA GLY A 178 -16.66 4.79 -16.97
C GLY A 178 -16.32 3.34 -17.33
N LEU A 179 -15.22 3.09 -18.04
CA LEU A 179 -14.79 1.73 -18.43
C LEU A 179 -14.78 0.75 -17.24
N HIS A 180 -14.31 1.19 -16.07
CA HIS A 180 -14.29 0.39 -14.85
C HIS A 180 -15.67 -0.16 -14.41
N ARG A 181 -16.78 0.47 -14.79
CA ARG A 181 -18.16 0.03 -14.47
C ARG A 181 -18.61 -1.17 -15.31
N LEU A 182 -17.90 -1.45 -16.42
CA LEU A 182 -18.14 -2.61 -17.27
C LEU A 182 -17.51 -3.89 -16.69
N PHE A 183 -16.82 -3.80 -15.56
CA PHE A 183 -16.19 -4.92 -14.88
C PHE A 183 -16.85 -5.12 -13.52
N LYS A 184 -17.51 -6.27 -13.34
CA LYS A 184 -18.19 -6.61 -12.08
C LYS A 184 -17.39 -7.65 -11.32
N ILE A 185 -17.15 -7.35 -10.04
CA ILE A 185 -16.60 -8.30 -9.09
C ILE A 185 -17.74 -9.15 -8.53
N GLU A 186 -17.62 -10.46 -8.71
CA GLU A 186 -18.54 -11.48 -8.20
C GLU A 186 -17.84 -12.30 -7.11
N LYS A 187 -18.57 -12.61 -6.04
CA LYS A 187 -18.12 -13.51 -4.97
C LYS A 187 -18.96 -14.79 -5.00
N ASP A 188 -18.32 -15.94 -5.14
CA ASP A 188 -18.93 -17.28 -5.02
C ASP A 188 -18.23 -18.06 -3.90
N GLY A 189 -18.85 -18.11 -2.73
CA GLY A 189 -18.24 -18.67 -1.52
C GLY A 189 -16.97 -17.91 -1.12
N SER A 190 -15.82 -18.60 -1.13
CA SER A 190 -14.51 -17.99 -0.85
C SER A 190 -13.80 -17.48 -2.10
N ARG A 191 -14.42 -17.56 -3.29
CA ARG A 191 -13.82 -17.16 -4.56
C ARG A 191 -14.32 -15.77 -4.95
N THR A 192 -13.38 -14.91 -5.31
CA THR A 192 -13.66 -13.61 -5.94
C THR A 192 -13.20 -13.68 -7.39
N SER A 193 -14.04 -13.25 -8.33
CA SER A 193 -13.73 -13.17 -9.76
C SER A 193 -14.25 -11.86 -10.36
N CYS A 194 -13.69 -11.47 -11.50
CA CYS A 194 -14.14 -10.33 -12.28
C CYS A 194 -14.72 -10.82 -13.60
N VAL A 195 -15.84 -10.23 -14.03
CA VAL A 195 -16.47 -10.49 -15.31
C VAL A 195 -16.75 -9.18 -16.04
N PHE A 196 -16.52 -9.18 -17.36
CA PHE A 196 -16.96 -8.09 -18.22
C PHE A 196 -18.46 -8.20 -18.52
N VAL A 197 -19.19 -7.09 -18.40
CA VAL A 197 -20.66 -7.03 -18.56
C VAL A 197 -21.12 -6.00 -19.61
N GLY A 198 -20.21 -5.49 -20.44
CA GLY A 198 -20.58 -4.60 -21.55
C GLY A 198 -21.23 -5.35 -22.72
N ASP A 199 -22.08 -4.66 -23.47
CA ASP A 199 -22.88 -5.23 -24.57
C ASP A 199 -22.03 -5.62 -25.81
N ASP A 200 -20.90 -4.94 -26.03
CA ASP A 200 -20.02 -5.15 -27.19
C ASP A 200 -18.55 -4.94 -26.81
N ALA A 201 -17.80 -6.02 -26.57
CA ALA A 201 -16.40 -5.93 -26.18
C ALA A 201 -15.52 -5.22 -27.21
N GLU A 202 -15.76 -5.34 -28.52
CA GLU A 202 -14.91 -4.75 -29.55
C GLU A 202 -15.05 -3.21 -29.60
N ASN A 203 -16.27 -2.70 -29.39
CA ASN A 203 -16.54 -1.26 -29.41
C ASN A 203 -16.54 -0.60 -28.02
N SER A 204 -16.58 -1.38 -26.93
CA SER A 204 -16.63 -0.86 -25.55
C SER A 204 -15.28 -0.77 -24.84
N ILE A 205 -14.20 -1.26 -25.45
CA ILE A 205 -12.85 -1.18 -24.86
C ILE A 205 -12.12 0.11 -25.28
N CYS A 206 -11.35 0.68 -24.35
CA CYS A 206 -10.43 1.78 -24.65
C CYS A 206 -9.42 1.35 -25.73
N ARG A 207 -8.83 2.33 -26.45
CA ARG A 207 -7.51 2.12 -27.09
C ARG A 207 -6.61 1.39 -26.10
N GLU A 208 -5.85 0.39 -26.56
CA GLU A 208 -5.13 -0.57 -25.71
C GLU A 208 -4.32 0.11 -24.58
N ILE A 209 -4.93 0.28 -23.39
CA ILE A 209 -4.27 0.83 -22.19
C ILE A 209 -3.38 -0.20 -21.50
N LEU A 210 -3.26 -1.40 -22.10
CA LEU A 210 -2.33 -2.44 -21.69
C LEU A 210 -1.35 -2.66 -22.84
N LYS A 211 -0.09 -2.88 -22.51
CA LYS A 211 0.96 -3.05 -23.51
C LYS A 211 1.83 -4.25 -23.16
N ALA A 212 1.92 -5.17 -24.12
CA ALA A 212 2.81 -6.34 -24.03
C ALA A 212 4.24 -5.97 -24.44
N ARG A 213 5.21 -6.41 -23.65
CA ARG A 213 6.64 -6.32 -23.95
C ARG A 213 7.26 -7.70 -23.92
N LYS A 214 8.07 -8.01 -24.93
CA LYS A 214 8.85 -9.25 -24.97
C LYS A 214 9.98 -9.15 -23.94
N VAL A 215 10.12 -10.18 -23.11
CA VAL A 215 11.04 -10.19 -21.95
C VAL A 215 12.03 -11.36 -21.97
N ASP A 216 12.12 -12.10 -23.07
CA ASP A 216 13.02 -13.27 -23.17
C ASP A 216 14.47 -12.93 -22.80
N GLY A 217 15.00 -11.79 -23.29
CA GLY A 217 16.36 -11.36 -22.97
C GLY A 217 16.59 -11.03 -21.49
N HIS A 218 15.59 -10.43 -20.82
CA HIS A 218 15.64 -10.16 -19.38
C HIS A 218 15.58 -11.44 -18.56
N ILE A 219 14.74 -12.38 -18.98
CA ILE A 219 14.64 -13.69 -18.33
C ILE A 219 15.94 -14.47 -18.52
N ASP A 220 16.53 -14.48 -19.72
CA ASP A 220 17.80 -15.14 -19.99
C ASP A 220 18.93 -14.58 -19.12
N GLU A 221 18.98 -13.24 -18.95
CA GLU A 221 19.89 -12.57 -18.03
C GLU A 221 19.70 -13.07 -16.58
N LEU A 222 18.46 -13.06 -16.07
CA LEU A 222 18.18 -13.50 -14.69
C LEU A 222 18.48 -14.98 -14.48
N CYS A 223 18.11 -15.85 -15.42
CA CYS A 223 18.38 -17.29 -15.33
C CYS A 223 19.88 -17.63 -15.41
N SER A 224 20.71 -16.69 -15.90
CA SER A 224 22.17 -16.82 -15.94
C SER A 224 22.86 -16.41 -14.63
N GLU A 225 22.13 -15.78 -13.69
CA GLU A 225 22.65 -15.48 -12.36
C GLU A 225 22.92 -16.77 -11.55
N ASP A 226 23.73 -16.64 -10.50
CA ASP A 226 23.99 -17.74 -9.56
C ASP A 226 22.86 -17.81 -8.51
N PHE A 227 22.23 -18.98 -8.37
CA PHE A 227 21.16 -19.23 -7.42
C PHE A 227 21.68 -20.09 -6.26
N ASP A 228 22.54 -19.50 -5.43
CA ASP A 228 23.20 -20.19 -4.31
C ASP A 228 24.04 -21.39 -4.80
N GLY A 229 24.98 -21.12 -5.72
CA GLY A 229 25.83 -22.13 -6.33
C GLY A 229 25.12 -23.07 -7.31
N ARG A 230 23.89 -22.76 -7.72
CA ARG A 230 23.07 -23.54 -8.65
C ARG A 230 22.71 -22.71 -9.87
N ASN A 231 22.54 -23.39 -11.01
CA ASN A 231 21.84 -22.77 -12.13
C ASN A 231 20.32 -22.75 -11.89
N PHE A 232 19.58 -21.99 -12.70
CA PHE A 232 18.13 -21.80 -12.54
C PHE A 232 17.34 -23.13 -12.50
N GLU A 233 17.64 -24.07 -13.40
CA GLU A 233 16.96 -25.38 -13.46
C GLU A 233 17.20 -26.21 -12.19
N GLN A 234 18.45 -26.27 -11.73
CA GLN A 234 18.82 -26.95 -10.49
C GLN A 234 18.16 -26.31 -9.27
N TYR A 235 18.07 -24.98 -9.26
CA TYR A 235 17.42 -24.22 -8.19
C TYR A 235 15.91 -24.50 -8.14
N VAL A 236 15.22 -24.47 -9.27
CA VAL A 236 13.79 -24.81 -9.36
C VAL A 236 13.52 -26.23 -8.87
N ARG A 237 14.32 -27.21 -9.32
CA ARG A 237 14.20 -28.60 -8.84
C ARG A 237 14.48 -28.73 -7.35
N TRP A 238 15.51 -28.05 -6.85
CA TRP A 238 15.84 -28.05 -5.42
C TRP A 238 14.68 -27.52 -4.56
N LEU A 239 14.03 -26.44 -4.98
CA LEU A 239 12.82 -25.96 -4.30
C LEU A 239 11.65 -26.95 -4.42
N ALA A 240 11.45 -27.54 -5.60
CA ALA A 240 10.33 -28.43 -5.87
C ALA A 240 10.40 -29.74 -5.08
N ASP A 241 11.58 -30.36 -5.03
CA ASP A 241 11.80 -31.62 -4.32
C ASP A 241 11.58 -31.45 -2.81
N ASN A 242 12.08 -30.35 -2.24
CA ASN A 242 11.86 -30.03 -0.82
C ASN A 242 10.42 -29.65 -0.52
N CYS A 243 9.75 -28.93 -1.42
CA CYS A 243 8.32 -28.61 -1.32
C CYS A 243 7.47 -29.90 -1.28
N GLU A 244 7.77 -30.85 -2.17
CA GLU A 244 7.06 -32.13 -2.27
C GLU A 244 7.33 -33.04 -1.06
N GLN A 245 8.57 -33.07 -0.56
CA GLN A 245 8.96 -33.86 0.62
C GLN A 245 8.51 -33.22 1.95
N ASP A 246 8.06 -31.96 1.91
CA ASP A 246 7.73 -31.17 3.09
C ASP A 246 8.90 -31.04 4.09
N THR A 247 10.12 -30.89 3.55
CA THR A 247 11.36 -30.74 4.33
C THR A 247 11.59 -29.28 4.70
N LYS A 248 11.87 -29.00 5.97
CA LYS A 248 12.27 -27.66 6.42
C LYS A 248 13.71 -27.37 6.01
N PHE A 249 13.93 -26.28 5.28
CA PHE A 249 15.26 -25.77 4.97
C PHE A 249 15.94 -25.23 6.23
N SER A 250 17.27 -25.39 6.30
CA SER A 250 18.08 -24.70 7.31
C SER A 250 17.85 -23.19 7.19
N PRO A 251 17.36 -22.52 8.24
CA PRO A 251 17.06 -21.11 8.16
C PRO A 251 18.32 -20.25 8.12
N GLU A 252 18.24 -19.16 7.36
CA GLU A 252 19.21 -18.08 7.35
C GLU A 252 18.55 -16.81 7.90
N ILE A 253 19.27 -16.10 8.77
CA ILE A 253 18.76 -14.90 9.44
C ILE A 253 19.34 -13.68 8.74
N GLU A 254 18.44 -12.85 8.21
CA GLU A 254 18.77 -11.68 7.39
C GLU A 254 17.76 -10.55 7.66
N VAL A 255 18.00 -9.37 7.09
CA VAL A 255 17.11 -8.21 7.23
C VAL A 255 15.70 -8.48 6.70
N ARG A 256 15.55 -9.36 5.68
CA ARG A 256 14.25 -9.80 5.15
C ARG A 256 13.38 -10.48 6.21
N CYS A 257 13.96 -11.04 7.28
CA CYS A 257 13.20 -11.63 8.38
C CYS A 257 12.32 -10.61 9.12
N ARG A 258 12.64 -9.31 9.04
CA ARG A 258 11.80 -8.22 9.60
C ARG A 258 10.34 -8.36 9.15
N ASN A 259 10.13 -8.67 7.88
CA ASN A 259 8.81 -8.73 7.24
C ASN A 259 8.30 -10.18 7.07
N CYS A 260 8.81 -11.13 7.87
CA CYS A 260 8.32 -12.52 7.81
C CYS A 260 6.84 -12.59 8.25
N GLU A 261 5.99 -13.18 7.40
CA GLU A 261 4.55 -13.35 7.62
C GLU A 261 4.20 -14.47 8.61
N PHE A 262 5.14 -15.39 8.87
CA PHE A 262 4.93 -16.53 9.77
C PHE A 262 5.21 -16.18 11.23
N ARG A 263 4.51 -15.18 11.76
CA ARG A 263 4.62 -14.67 13.15
C ARG A 263 3.26 -14.80 13.85
N CYS A 264 3.27 -15.13 15.14
CA CYS A 264 2.05 -15.20 15.95
C CYS A 264 1.83 -13.90 16.74
N THR A 265 0.58 -13.45 16.81
CA THR A 265 0.16 -12.54 17.88
C THR A 265 0.13 -13.28 19.24
N PRO A 266 0.15 -12.57 20.39
CA PRO A 266 -0.02 -13.20 21.70
C PRO A 266 -1.29 -14.06 21.79
N GLU A 267 -2.40 -13.59 21.20
CA GLU A 267 -3.69 -14.27 21.16
C GLU A 267 -3.60 -15.58 20.36
N GLN A 268 -3.06 -15.51 19.13
CA GLN A 268 -2.86 -16.69 18.27
C GLN A 268 -1.98 -17.75 18.95
N ARG A 269 -0.96 -17.33 19.70
CA ARG A 269 -0.12 -18.25 20.46
C ARG A 269 -0.87 -18.91 21.60
N ASN A 270 -1.73 -18.17 22.30
CA ASN A 270 -2.60 -18.71 23.34
C ASN A 270 -3.63 -19.71 22.77
N GLU A 271 -4.04 -19.53 21.52
CA GLU A 271 -4.89 -20.45 20.76
C GLU A 271 -4.13 -21.68 20.22
N GLY A 272 -2.81 -21.73 20.38
CA GLY A 272 -1.96 -22.86 20.03
C GLY A 272 -1.35 -22.81 18.62
N LEU A 273 -1.46 -21.69 17.90
CA LEU A 273 -0.74 -21.49 16.64
C LEU A 273 0.77 -21.36 16.87
N ARG A 274 1.54 -21.84 15.90
CA ARG A 274 3.02 -21.84 15.91
C ARG A 274 3.60 -20.67 15.15
N ASP A 275 4.74 -20.20 15.62
CA ASP A 275 5.47 -19.04 15.10
C ASP A 275 6.72 -19.49 14.33
N GLY A 276 6.61 -19.53 12.99
CA GLY A 276 7.69 -19.99 12.12
C GLY A 276 8.91 -19.07 12.16
N PHE A 277 8.73 -17.77 12.40
CA PHE A 277 9.82 -16.82 12.61
C PHE A 277 10.61 -17.17 13.88
N ARG A 278 9.93 -17.36 15.02
CA ARG A 278 10.59 -17.75 16.28
C ARG A 278 11.32 -19.08 16.15
N GLU A 279 10.71 -20.07 15.49
CA GLU A 279 11.36 -21.37 15.25
C GLU A 279 12.69 -21.23 14.50
N CYS A 280 12.73 -20.42 13.43
CA CYS A 280 13.96 -20.18 12.68
C CYS A 280 15.03 -19.51 13.55
N TRP A 281 14.65 -18.49 14.31
CA TRP A 281 15.59 -17.70 15.12
C TRP A 281 16.14 -18.50 16.31
N SER A 282 15.29 -19.28 16.99
CA SER A 282 15.72 -20.20 18.04
C SER A 282 16.66 -21.28 17.52
N GLU A 283 16.43 -21.80 16.31
CA GLU A 283 17.29 -22.81 15.68
C GLU A 283 18.69 -22.27 15.35
N VAL A 284 18.80 -21.08 14.77
CA VAL A 284 20.08 -20.51 14.32
C VAL A 284 20.87 -19.83 15.45
N LEU A 285 20.17 -19.13 16.34
CA LEU A 285 20.78 -18.27 17.36
C LEU A 285 20.71 -18.86 18.76
N GLY A 286 19.95 -19.93 18.98
CA GLY A 286 19.72 -20.50 20.32
C GLY A 286 18.85 -19.59 21.21
N TRP A 287 18.05 -18.71 20.60
CA TRP A 287 17.20 -17.77 21.33
C TRP A 287 16.09 -18.47 22.09
N SER A 288 15.90 -18.03 23.34
CA SER A 288 14.77 -18.35 24.20
C SER A 288 13.63 -17.34 24.02
N ASP A 289 12.47 -17.59 24.62
CA ASP A 289 11.36 -16.63 24.59
C ASP A 289 11.75 -15.25 25.12
N ALA A 290 12.59 -15.21 26.17
CA ALA A 290 13.06 -13.96 26.77
C ALA A 290 13.99 -13.15 25.84
N ASP A 291 14.58 -13.76 24.81
CA ASP A 291 15.40 -13.04 23.83
C ASP A 291 14.53 -12.29 22.82
N PHE A 292 13.36 -12.82 22.47
CA PHE A 292 12.40 -12.17 21.57
C PHE A 292 11.71 -10.96 22.21
N ASP A 293 11.75 -10.83 23.53
CA ASP A 293 11.21 -9.68 24.26
C ASP A 293 12.22 -8.52 24.33
N ARG A 294 13.45 -8.72 23.84
CA ARG A 294 14.48 -7.68 23.80
C ARG A 294 14.45 -6.92 22.47
N PRO A 295 14.69 -5.60 22.48
CA PRO A 295 14.76 -4.85 21.24
C PRO A 295 15.98 -5.24 20.42
N THR A 296 15.78 -5.25 19.10
CA THR A 296 16.71 -5.68 18.06
C THR A 296 16.97 -4.55 17.08
N VAL A 297 17.90 -4.77 16.14
CA VAL A 297 18.13 -3.84 15.02
C VAL A 297 16.87 -3.53 14.19
N PHE A 298 15.83 -4.36 14.25
CA PHE A 298 14.56 -4.10 13.56
C PHE A 298 13.70 -3.02 14.22
N ASP A 299 13.95 -2.72 15.49
CA ASP A 299 13.23 -1.71 16.27
C ASP A 299 13.80 -0.30 16.03
N LEU A 300 14.99 -0.19 15.43
CA LEU A 300 15.55 1.08 14.98
C LEU A 300 14.96 1.48 13.61
N TYR A 301 14.20 2.56 13.61
CA TYR A 301 13.67 3.15 12.38
C TYR A 301 14.78 3.50 11.38
N ASN A 302 14.54 3.17 10.11
CA ASN A 302 15.40 3.47 8.97
C ASN A 302 16.89 3.12 9.21
N PHE A 303 17.16 2.04 9.94
CA PHE A 303 18.52 1.56 10.19
C PHE A 303 19.01 0.71 9.01
N ARG A 304 19.61 1.38 8.03
CA ARG A 304 20.03 0.77 6.74
C ARG A 304 21.16 -0.25 6.87
N GLN A 305 21.91 -0.20 7.97
CA GLN A 305 23.04 -1.09 8.24
C GLN A 305 22.60 -2.41 8.91
N ALA A 306 21.30 -2.66 9.11
CA ALA A 306 20.81 -3.81 9.84
C ALA A 306 21.38 -5.16 9.35
N GLU A 307 21.51 -5.34 8.03
CA GLU A 307 22.08 -6.56 7.43
C GLU A 307 23.53 -6.82 7.88
N ASP A 308 24.38 -5.78 7.90
CA ASP A 308 25.78 -5.89 8.31
C ASP A 308 25.88 -6.35 9.78
N PHE A 309 25.00 -5.84 10.64
CA PHE A 309 24.95 -6.21 12.05
C PHE A 309 24.41 -7.63 12.26
N ILE A 310 23.39 -8.03 11.49
CA ILE A 310 22.84 -9.39 11.52
C ILE A 310 23.91 -10.41 11.10
N SER A 311 24.65 -10.15 10.02
CA SER A 311 25.73 -11.04 9.56
C SER A 311 26.85 -11.21 10.60
N GLN A 312 27.09 -10.19 11.43
CA GLN A 312 28.04 -10.21 12.55
C GLN A 312 27.45 -10.82 13.83
N ARG A 313 26.20 -11.28 13.81
CA ARG A 313 25.42 -11.73 14.98
C ARG A 313 25.25 -10.67 16.08
N ARG A 314 25.38 -9.38 15.75
CA ARG A 314 25.12 -8.22 16.63
C ARG A 314 23.68 -7.75 16.44
N ILE A 315 22.72 -8.58 16.84
CA ILE A 315 21.30 -8.37 16.49
C ILE A 315 20.53 -7.61 17.55
N LYS A 316 20.88 -7.78 18.83
CA LYS A 316 20.21 -7.09 19.93
C LYS A 316 20.76 -5.68 20.06
N LEU A 317 19.94 -4.71 20.45
CA LEU A 317 20.41 -3.33 20.61
C LEU A 317 21.45 -3.17 21.74
N GLU A 318 21.55 -4.14 22.65
CA GLU A 318 22.62 -4.18 23.65
C GLU A 318 24.01 -4.28 23.02
N ASP A 319 24.12 -4.92 21.85
CA ASP A 319 25.36 -5.10 21.08
C ASP A 319 25.76 -3.85 20.27
N LEU A 320 24.89 -2.84 20.20
CA LEU A 320 25.11 -1.59 19.48
C LEU A 320 25.53 -0.46 20.42
N SER A 321 26.38 0.44 19.93
CA SER A 321 26.82 1.67 20.60
C SER A 321 26.48 2.90 19.76
N GLU A 322 26.56 4.10 20.35
CA GLU A 322 26.35 5.33 19.56
C GLU A 322 27.39 5.52 18.45
N GLY A 323 28.59 4.95 18.60
CA GLY A 323 29.64 4.99 17.58
C GLY A 323 29.37 4.08 16.38
N ASP A 324 28.37 3.19 16.48
CA ASP A 324 27.89 2.37 15.37
C ASP A 324 26.87 3.11 14.49
N LEU A 325 26.41 4.30 14.89
CA LEU A 325 25.40 5.07 14.17
C LEU A 325 26.05 6.24 13.39
N ASP A 326 25.41 6.61 12.28
CA ASP A 326 25.87 7.72 11.44
C ASP A 326 25.87 9.06 12.19
N THR A 327 26.75 9.97 11.78
CA THR A 327 26.81 11.35 12.30
C THR A 327 26.57 12.34 11.16
N GLY A 328 25.30 12.53 10.81
CA GLY A 328 24.89 13.54 9.84
C GLY A 328 24.38 14.81 10.49
N THR A 329 24.39 15.90 9.73
CA THR A 329 23.75 17.18 10.06
C THR A 329 23.14 17.77 8.80
N ASP A 330 22.10 18.59 8.96
CA ASP A 330 21.50 19.36 7.87
C ASP A 330 21.06 20.74 8.37
N PRO A 331 20.77 21.71 7.49
CA PRO A 331 20.39 23.06 7.90
C PRO A 331 18.92 23.20 8.29
N LYS A 332 18.14 22.11 8.32
CA LYS A 332 16.71 22.20 8.66
C LYS A 332 16.55 22.31 10.19
N PRO A 333 15.53 23.01 10.69
CA PRO A 333 15.26 23.12 12.13
C PRO A 333 15.08 21.75 12.81
N GLY A 334 15.34 21.66 14.11
CA GLY A 334 15.22 20.42 14.89
C GLY A 334 16.36 19.43 14.68
N LEU A 335 16.17 18.20 15.17
CA LEU A 335 17.21 17.17 15.14
C LEU A 335 17.39 16.57 13.75
N HIS A 336 18.66 16.33 13.38
CA HIS A 336 18.96 15.52 12.22
C HIS A 336 18.50 14.05 12.45
N PRO A 337 18.06 13.30 11.41
CA PRO A 337 17.61 11.93 11.56
C PRO A 337 18.57 10.99 12.31
N SER A 338 19.88 11.19 12.15
CA SER A 338 20.89 10.40 12.85
C SER A 338 20.99 10.73 14.35
N GLU A 339 20.78 11.99 14.74
CA GLU A 339 20.69 12.39 16.15
C GLU A 339 19.45 11.76 16.79
N MET A 340 18.32 11.82 16.10
CA MET A 340 17.08 11.16 16.54
C MET A 340 17.27 9.64 16.65
N GLN A 341 18.00 9.00 15.74
CA GLN A 341 18.29 7.57 15.81
C GLN A 341 19.14 7.19 17.03
N ARG A 342 20.09 8.04 17.44
CA ARG A 342 20.87 7.84 18.68
C ARG A 342 20.00 7.96 19.92
N ILE A 343 19.09 8.94 19.95
CA ILE A 343 18.08 9.06 21.03
C ILE A 343 17.26 7.78 21.12
N ARG A 344 16.75 7.28 19.99
CA ARG A 344 15.96 6.03 19.94
C ARG A 344 16.74 4.84 20.47
N LEU A 345 17.98 4.66 20.03
CA LEU A 345 18.86 3.60 20.55
C LEU A 345 19.00 3.70 22.07
N ASN A 346 19.27 4.89 22.60
CA ASN A 346 19.48 5.09 24.04
C ASN A 346 18.19 4.80 24.84
N TYR A 347 17.03 5.25 24.36
CA TYR A 347 15.72 4.96 24.98
C TYR A 347 15.42 3.46 25.00
N LEU A 348 15.57 2.78 23.86
CA LEU A 348 15.31 1.34 23.76
C LEU A 348 16.27 0.52 24.63
N LYS A 349 17.56 0.90 24.71
CA LYS A 349 18.54 0.23 25.58
C LYS A 349 18.26 0.44 27.07
N THR A 350 17.77 1.60 27.45
CA THR A 350 17.54 1.96 28.87
C THR A 350 16.14 1.60 29.36
N GLY A 351 15.25 1.15 28.47
CA GLY A 351 13.86 0.84 28.81
C GLY A 351 13.06 2.07 29.24
N ARG A 352 13.47 3.26 28.78
CA ARG A 352 12.72 4.50 28.96
C ARG A 352 11.38 4.39 28.27
N ASN A 353 10.33 4.84 28.93
CA ASN A 353 8.95 4.75 28.45
C ASN A 353 8.30 6.12 28.27
N GLU A 354 9.02 7.20 28.64
CA GLU A 354 8.62 8.58 28.39
C GLU A 354 8.88 9.01 26.93
N SER A 355 8.27 10.11 26.49
CA SER A 355 8.66 10.77 25.25
C SER A 355 9.91 11.64 25.39
N PHE A 356 10.65 11.69 24.30
CA PHE A 356 11.56 12.76 24.00
C PHE A 356 10.80 13.86 23.23
N VAL A 357 10.91 15.10 23.70
CA VAL A 357 10.38 16.28 23.02
C VAL A 357 11.47 17.36 22.95
N ASP A 358 11.84 17.75 21.73
CA ASP A 358 12.70 18.90 21.48
C ASP A 358 11.90 20.20 21.60
N ILE A 359 11.69 20.64 22.84
CA ILE A 359 10.82 21.78 23.13
C ILE A 359 11.37 23.08 22.52
N ASP A 360 12.67 23.30 22.57
CA ASP A 360 13.28 24.53 22.05
C ASP A 360 13.15 24.61 20.53
N GLY A 361 13.39 23.48 19.82
CA GLY A 361 13.15 23.41 18.38
C GLY A 361 11.68 23.54 18.00
N LEU A 362 10.76 22.94 18.77
CA LEU A 362 9.31 23.12 18.56
C LEU A 362 8.88 24.57 18.77
N ASP A 363 9.38 25.25 19.81
CA ASP A 363 9.07 26.65 20.08
C ASP A 363 9.60 27.57 18.97
N GLU A 364 10.73 27.23 18.33
CA GLU A 364 11.25 27.97 17.17
C GLU A 364 10.32 27.85 15.96
N VAL A 365 9.89 26.64 15.59
CA VAL A 365 9.01 26.45 14.42
C VAL A 365 7.60 27.02 14.67
N LYS A 366 7.07 26.91 15.89
CA LYS A 366 5.76 27.43 16.29
C LYS A 366 5.64 28.95 16.15
N ARG A 367 6.74 29.71 16.29
CA ARG A 367 6.72 31.18 16.14
C ARG A 367 6.27 31.64 14.76
N ASN A 368 6.38 30.78 13.76
CA ASN A 368 5.95 31.07 12.40
C ASN A 368 4.49 30.70 12.14
N TRP A 369 3.82 30.04 13.09
CA TRP A 369 2.43 29.65 12.95
C TRP A 369 1.50 30.84 13.18
N ARG A 370 0.43 30.92 12.39
CA ARG A 370 -0.60 31.95 12.48
C ARG A 370 -1.92 31.27 12.76
N PHE A 371 -2.58 31.68 13.84
CA PHE A 371 -3.93 31.21 14.13
C PHE A 371 -4.97 31.91 13.21
N PRO A 372 -6.08 31.23 12.88
CA PRO A 372 -6.38 29.84 13.24
C PRO A 372 -5.44 28.82 12.55
N LEU A 373 -5.21 27.67 13.19
CA LEU A 373 -4.45 26.57 12.57
C LEU A 373 -5.40 25.63 11.84
N HIS A 374 -5.12 25.31 10.58
CA HIS A 374 -5.96 24.48 9.72
C HIS A 374 -5.31 23.12 9.52
N PHE A 375 -6.06 22.03 9.67
CA PHE A 375 -5.57 20.67 9.49
C PHE A 375 -6.38 20.03 8.38
N ILE A 376 -5.72 19.59 7.32
CA ILE A 376 -6.37 18.97 6.18
C ILE A 376 -5.81 17.58 5.92
N ASP A 377 -6.68 16.69 5.47
CA ASP A 377 -6.36 15.33 5.05
C ASP A 377 -7.14 15.00 3.79
N PHE A 378 -6.49 14.35 2.82
CA PHE A 378 -7.08 14.04 1.51
C PHE A 378 -7.19 12.54 1.30
N GLU A 379 -8.33 12.11 0.79
CA GLU A 379 -8.56 10.75 0.31
C GLU A 379 -8.58 10.72 -1.21
N THR A 380 -7.77 9.83 -1.79
CA THR A 380 -7.52 9.78 -3.23
C THR A 380 -7.55 8.38 -3.83
N ALA A 381 -7.86 8.31 -5.12
CA ALA A 381 -7.85 7.09 -5.92
C ALA A 381 -6.91 7.24 -7.12
N ALA A 382 -6.19 6.18 -7.45
CA ALA A 382 -5.35 6.11 -8.65
C ALA A 382 -5.49 4.72 -9.29
N PRO A 383 -6.66 4.40 -9.89
CA PRO A 383 -6.92 3.07 -10.40
C PRO A 383 -6.10 2.75 -11.67
N PRO A 384 -5.77 1.46 -11.91
CA PRO A 384 -5.13 1.03 -13.16
C PRO A 384 -6.02 1.21 -14.38
N VAL A 385 -7.34 1.09 -14.23
CA VAL A 385 -8.32 1.41 -15.28
C VAL A 385 -8.95 2.77 -14.94
N PRO A 386 -8.74 3.81 -15.78
CA PRO A 386 -9.27 5.13 -15.51
C PRO A 386 -10.79 5.17 -15.37
N LEU A 387 -11.29 6.03 -14.48
CA LEU A 387 -12.74 6.18 -14.27
C LEU A 387 -13.40 7.07 -15.32
N HIS A 388 -12.66 8.03 -15.86
CA HIS A 388 -13.16 9.04 -16.78
C HIS A 388 -12.39 9.00 -18.10
N GLN A 389 -13.08 9.32 -19.19
CA GLN A 389 -12.45 9.52 -20.49
C GLN A 389 -11.41 10.65 -20.42
N GLY A 390 -10.31 10.49 -21.17
CA GLY A 390 -9.20 11.46 -21.23
C GLY A 390 -8.17 11.31 -20.12
N LEU A 391 -8.48 10.57 -19.05
CA LEU A 391 -7.50 10.28 -18.00
C LEU A 391 -6.60 9.11 -18.37
N ARG A 392 -5.39 9.14 -17.82
CA ARG A 392 -4.38 8.09 -17.95
C ARG A 392 -4.42 7.13 -16.75
N PRO A 393 -4.02 5.85 -16.91
CA PRO A 393 -3.88 4.94 -15.77
C PRO A 393 -3.05 5.52 -14.63
N TYR A 394 -3.47 5.24 -13.39
CA TYR A 394 -2.84 5.74 -12.16
C TYR A 394 -2.80 7.27 -12.01
N GLN A 395 -3.51 8.03 -12.86
CA GLN A 395 -3.70 9.45 -12.64
C GLN A 395 -4.60 9.67 -11.42
N SER A 396 -4.19 10.59 -10.53
CA SER A 396 -4.84 10.76 -9.22
C SER A 396 -6.19 11.46 -9.32
N LEU A 397 -7.14 10.94 -8.56
CA LEU A 397 -8.46 11.51 -8.30
C LEU A 397 -8.57 11.83 -6.81
N ALA A 398 -8.73 13.10 -6.45
CA ALA A 398 -9.01 13.54 -5.09
C ALA A 398 -10.52 13.59 -4.90
N PHE A 399 -11.05 12.62 -4.17
CA PHE A 399 -12.50 12.45 -4.04
C PHE A 399 -13.03 12.93 -2.69
N GLN A 400 -12.19 13.08 -1.67
CA GLN A 400 -12.64 13.54 -0.35
C GLN A 400 -11.55 14.29 0.41
N PHE A 401 -11.95 15.28 1.20
CA PHE A 401 -11.11 15.85 2.24
C PHE A 401 -11.90 16.11 3.53
N SER A 402 -11.18 16.19 4.64
CA SER A 402 -11.65 16.76 5.90
C SER A 402 -10.81 17.99 6.25
N HIS A 403 -11.39 18.92 7.03
CA HIS A 403 -10.72 20.13 7.49
C HIS A 403 -11.13 20.50 8.92
N HIS A 404 -10.17 20.42 9.85
CA HIS A 404 -10.32 20.97 11.20
C HIS A 404 -9.62 22.31 11.36
N THR A 405 -10.13 23.11 12.28
CA THR A 405 -9.53 24.37 12.68
C THR A 405 -9.33 24.40 14.20
N LEU A 406 -8.13 24.75 14.64
CA LEU A 406 -7.80 25.05 16.05
C LEU A 406 -7.64 26.56 16.20
N GLN A 407 -8.47 27.16 17.05
CA GLN A 407 -8.43 28.58 17.40
C GLN A 407 -7.34 28.86 18.45
N GLU A 408 -6.95 30.13 18.57
CA GLU A 408 -5.90 30.56 19.53
C GLU A 408 -6.32 30.35 20.99
N ASP A 409 -7.63 30.37 21.28
CA ASP A 409 -8.20 30.09 22.59
C ASP A 409 -8.32 28.58 22.91
N GLY A 410 -7.98 27.70 21.95
CA GLY A 410 -8.02 26.25 22.10
C GLY A 410 -9.31 25.58 21.60
N ASP A 411 -10.26 26.34 21.04
CA ASP A 411 -11.47 25.77 20.46
C ASP A 411 -11.16 25.03 19.15
N VAL A 412 -11.81 23.88 18.97
CA VAL A 412 -11.63 22.99 17.83
C VAL A 412 -12.94 22.85 17.07
N PHE A 413 -12.88 23.06 15.75
CA PHE A 413 -14.02 22.97 14.85
C PHE A 413 -13.74 22.03 13.68
N HIS A 414 -14.73 21.23 13.28
CA HIS A 414 -14.72 20.54 11.99
C HIS A 414 -15.32 21.49 10.93
N THR A 415 -14.45 22.35 10.40
CA THR A 415 -14.82 23.54 9.63
C THR A 415 -15.34 23.19 8.24
N GLY A 416 -14.75 22.21 7.56
CA GLY A 416 -15.10 21.84 6.20
C GLY A 416 -14.88 20.37 5.92
N GLU A 417 -15.61 19.84 4.93
CA GLU A 417 -15.44 18.50 4.39
C GLU A 417 -16.00 18.46 2.96
N TYR A 418 -15.53 17.51 2.17
CA TYR A 418 -16.08 17.22 0.84
C TYR A 418 -15.98 15.71 0.58
N LEU A 419 -16.99 15.15 -0.08
CA LEU A 419 -16.98 13.79 -0.59
C LEU A 419 -17.68 13.75 -1.96
N ASN A 420 -16.98 13.27 -2.98
CA ASN A 420 -17.57 12.90 -4.25
C ASN A 420 -18.14 11.48 -4.13
N ALA A 421 -19.46 11.37 -3.96
CA ALA A 421 -20.15 10.08 -3.92
C ALA A 421 -20.99 9.80 -5.19
N VAL A 422 -21.09 10.77 -6.10
CA VAL A 422 -21.92 10.66 -7.30
C VAL A 422 -21.20 9.82 -8.36
N PRO A 423 -21.75 8.67 -8.77
CA PRO A 423 -21.10 7.79 -9.74
C PRO A 423 -20.84 8.50 -11.07
N GLY A 424 -19.61 8.40 -11.57
CA GLY A 424 -19.18 8.97 -12.84
C GLY A 424 -18.89 10.47 -12.83
N ALA A 425 -19.02 11.16 -11.69
CA ALA A 425 -18.64 12.56 -11.58
C ALA A 425 -17.12 12.70 -11.41
N PHE A 426 -16.48 13.57 -12.20
CA PHE A 426 -15.06 13.88 -12.05
C PHE A 426 -14.82 14.75 -10.80
N PRO A 427 -14.02 14.30 -9.81
CA PRO A 427 -14.05 14.93 -8.50
C PRO A 427 -13.10 16.13 -8.34
N ASN A 428 -11.98 16.22 -9.06
CA ASN A 428 -10.84 17.06 -8.65
C ASN A 428 -11.11 18.57 -8.66
N PHE A 429 -11.88 19.07 -9.63
CA PHE A 429 -12.15 20.52 -9.71
C PHE A 429 -13.17 20.96 -8.66
N ASP A 430 -14.23 20.18 -8.45
CA ASP A 430 -15.19 20.43 -7.35
C ASP A 430 -14.56 20.22 -5.97
N PHE A 431 -13.69 19.22 -5.84
CA PHE A 431 -12.84 19.04 -4.66
C PHE A 431 -12.04 20.32 -4.37
N LEU A 432 -11.34 20.86 -5.37
CA LEU A 432 -10.50 22.04 -5.19
C LEU A 432 -11.32 23.30 -4.89
N ARG A 433 -12.51 23.46 -5.49
CA ARG A 433 -13.46 24.53 -5.14
C ARG A 433 -13.86 24.48 -3.68
N ASN A 434 -14.23 23.31 -3.17
CA ASN A 434 -14.64 23.13 -1.78
C ASN A 434 -13.45 23.32 -0.82
N LEU A 435 -12.26 22.85 -1.19
CA LEU A 435 -11.04 23.07 -0.40
C LEU A 435 -10.71 24.57 -0.31
N LYS A 436 -10.78 25.28 -1.44
CA LYS A 436 -10.61 26.74 -1.48
C LYS A 436 -11.62 27.44 -0.57
N SER A 437 -12.91 27.12 -0.71
CA SER A 437 -13.97 27.71 0.12
C SER A 437 -13.76 27.46 1.61
N SER A 438 -13.08 26.38 2.00
CA SER A 438 -12.81 26.04 3.40
C SER A 438 -11.59 26.77 3.96
N LEU A 439 -10.67 27.25 3.11
CA LEU A 439 -9.38 27.82 3.50
C LEU A 439 -9.21 29.31 3.18
N ASP A 440 -10.05 29.91 2.32
CA ASP A 440 -9.85 31.31 1.87
C ASP A 440 -10.32 32.39 2.85
N GLY A 441 -10.96 32.00 3.96
CA GLY A 441 -11.52 32.93 4.95
C GLY A 441 -10.49 33.72 5.77
N ASP A 442 -9.22 33.29 5.78
CA ASP A 442 -8.13 33.88 6.57
C ASP A 442 -6.73 33.52 5.99
N ASN A 443 -5.67 33.82 6.74
CA ASN A 443 -4.27 33.49 6.41
C ASN A 443 -3.60 32.59 7.46
N GLY A 444 -4.39 31.75 8.13
CA GLY A 444 -3.94 30.78 9.13
C GLY A 444 -3.00 29.72 8.57
N THR A 445 -2.16 29.13 9.41
CA THR A 445 -1.21 28.09 8.99
C THR A 445 -1.94 26.80 8.66
N ILE A 446 -1.62 26.19 7.50
CA ILE A 446 -2.22 24.94 7.04
C ILE A 446 -1.26 23.79 7.32
N PHE A 447 -1.76 22.74 7.93
CA PHE A 447 -1.04 21.52 8.26
C PHE A 447 -1.59 20.35 7.44
N ARG A 448 -0.66 19.46 7.13
CA ARG A 448 -0.89 18.17 6.49
C ARG A 448 -0.01 17.11 7.16
N TYR A 449 -0.25 15.84 6.87
CA TYR A 449 0.58 14.76 7.40
C TYR A 449 1.33 14.03 6.29
N ALA A 450 2.62 14.31 6.14
CA ALA A 450 3.49 13.83 5.07
C ALA A 450 3.23 14.51 3.70
N ALA A 451 3.86 13.94 2.66
CA ALA A 451 3.98 14.56 1.34
C ALA A 451 2.69 14.55 0.49
N HIS A 452 1.68 13.76 0.86
CA HIS A 452 0.59 13.33 -0.03
C HIS A 452 -0.25 14.49 -0.58
N GLU A 453 -0.78 15.34 0.29
CA GLU A 453 -1.71 16.44 -0.06
C GLU A 453 -1.06 17.40 -1.06
N ASN A 454 0.22 17.71 -0.86
CA ASN A 454 1.00 18.55 -1.78
C ASN A 454 1.15 17.91 -3.16
N THR A 455 1.41 16.59 -3.21
CA THR A 455 1.50 15.85 -4.49
C THR A 455 0.16 15.87 -5.22
N ILE A 456 -0.95 15.69 -4.51
CA ILE A 456 -2.29 15.73 -5.09
C ILE A 456 -2.61 17.11 -5.66
N LEU A 457 -2.32 18.20 -4.94
CA LEU A 457 -2.49 19.55 -5.48
C LEU A 457 -1.64 19.80 -6.74
N ASN A 458 -0.44 19.24 -6.81
CA ASN A 458 0.37 19.28 -8.03
C ASN A 458 -0.31 18.57 -9.20
N HIS A 459 -0.86 17.37 -8.97
CA HIS A 459 -1.58 16.63 -10.02
C HIS A 459 -2.86 17.37 -10.46
N ILE A 460 -3.58 18.02 -9.53
CA ILE A 460 -4.76 18.82 -9.88
C ILE A 460 -4.36 20.05 -10.72
N VAL A 461 -3.24 20.72 -10.39
CA VAL A 461 -2.70 21.81 -11.22
C VAL A 461 -2.34 21.31 -12.63
N GLU A 462 -1.71 20.14 -12.74
CA GLU A 462 -1.42 19.52 -14.04
C GLU A 462 -2.70 19.24 -14.84
N GLN A 463 -3.76 18.71 -14.20
CA GLN A 463 -5.04 18.45 -14.86
C GLN A 463 -5.76 19.73 -15.28
N LEU A 464 -5.72 20.77 -14.44
CA LEU A 464 -6.24 22.10 -14.78
C LEU A 464 -5.52 22.62 -16.04
N ASP A 465 -4.19 22.50 -16.08
CA ASP A 465 -3.35 22.95 -17.20
C ASP A 465 -3.44 22.06 -18.45
N GLU A 466 -3.82 20.78 -18.32
CA GLU A 466 -3.97 19.87 -19.47
C GLU A 466 -5.36 20.00 -20.12
N PHE A 467 -6.43 20.06 -19.32
CA PHE A 467 -7.80 20.01 -19.84
C PHE A 467 -8.84 20.84 -19.05
N GLY A 468 -8.44 21.53 -17.98
CA GLY A 468 -9.35 22.35 -17.16
C GLY A 468 -9.51 23.80 -17.61
N HIS A 469 -8.94 24.22 -18.73
CA HIS A 469 -8.98 25.61 -19.21
C HIS A 469 -10.39 26.15 -19.52
N GLU A 470 -11.37 25.27 -19.71
CA GLU A 470 -12.76 25.65 -19.97
C GLU A 470 -13.54 25.97 -18.68
N GLU A 471 -12.99 25.63 -17.50
CA GLU A 471 -13.59 25.96 -16.22
C GLU A 471 -13.59 27.49 -15.99
N SER A 472 -14.75 28.05 -15.66
CA SER A 472 -14.91 29.51 -15.52
C SER A 472 -14.02 30.13 -14.43
N ASP A 473 -13.60 29.32 -13.46
CA ASP A 473 -12.76 29.64 -12.31
C ASP A 473 -11.34 29.02 -12.40
N TYR A 474 -10.91 28.56 -13.58
CA TYR A 474 -9.59 27.96 -13.83
C TYR A 474 -8.44 28.73 -13.17
N GLU A 475 -8.32 30.04 -13.45
CA GLU A 475 -7.26 30.89 -12.92
C GLU A 475 -7.31 30.98 -11.39
N GLU A 476 -8.51 31.07 -10.82
CA GLU A 476 -8.69 31.19 -9.38
C GLU A 476 -8.28 29.88 -8.66
N LEU A 477 -8.74 28.74 -9.16
CA LEU A 477 -8.41 27.42 -8.61
C LEU A 477 -6.92 27.12 -8.73
N ARG A 478 -6.32 27.36 -9.91
CA ARG A 478 -4.90 27.15 -10.14
C ARG A 478 -4.04 28.01 -9.22
N ASN A 479 -4.36 29.30 -9.10
CA ASN A 479 -3.62 30.21 -8.23
C ASN A 479 -3.74 29.81 -6.75
N PHE A 480 -4.93 29.39 -6.31
CA PHE A 480 -5.13 28.88 -4.96
C PHE A 480 -4.28 27.63 -4.68
N ALA A 481 -4.37 26.60 -5.52
CA ALA A 481 -3.60 25.36 -5.35
C ALA A 481 -2.09 25.64 -5.30
N CYS A 482 -1.58 26.47 -6.22
CA CYS A 482 -0.18 26.89 -6.24
C CYS A 482 0.24 27.68 -4.98
N SER A 483 -0.67 28.48 -4.40
CA SER A 483 -0.34 29.33 -3.24
C SER A 483 -0.11 28.56 -1.94
N ILE A 484 -0.70 27.37 -1.80
CA ILE A 484 -0.60 26.53 -0.60
C ILE A 484 0.29 25.30 -0.79
N SER A 485 0.81 25.06 -2.00
CA SER A 485 1.64 23.90 -2.33
C SER A 485 2.97 24.28 -2.98
N ILE A 486 3.93 23.36 -2.89
CA ILE A 486 5.27 23.46 -3.45
C ILE A 486 5.32 22.56 -4.69
N PRO A 487 5.83 23.05 -5.84
CA PRO A 487 5.95 22.22 -7.02
C PRO A 487 6.93 21.07 -6.78
N THR A 488 6.55 19.86 -7.19
CA THR A 488 7.46 18.71 -7.11
C THR A 488 8.56 18.83 -8.15
N LYS A 489 9.65 18.05 -8.00
CA LYS A 489 10.74 18.03 -8.99
C LYS A 489 10.31 17.55 -10.38
N SER A 490 9.23 16.77 -10.45
CA SER A 490 8.66 16.23 -11.69
C SER A 490 7.59 17.13 -12.30
N GLN A 491 7.23 18.24 -11.66
CA GLN A 491 6.19 19.16 -12.14
C GLN A 491 6.64 19.77 -13.49
N PRO A 492 5.93 19.54 -14.61
CA PRO A 492 6.30 20.07 -15.92
C PRO A 492 6.37 21.60 -15.96
N ASN A 493 5.46 22.29 -15.26
CA ASN A 493 5.38 23.75 -15.22
C ASN A 493 5.49 24.28 -13.78
N PRO A 494 6.70 24.27 -13.17
CA PRO A 494 6.86 24.60 -11.76
C PRO A 494 6.58 26.09 -11.49
N TRP A 495 5.80 26.36 -10.43
CA TRP A 495 5.54 27.72 -9.94
C TRP A 495 6.54 28.13 -8.85
N ARG A 496 6.42 29.36 -8.36
CA ARG A 496 7.14 29.81 -7.16
C ARG A 496 6.25 29.52 -5.94
N PRO A 497 6.75 28.81 -4.91
CA PRO A 497 6.00 28.62 -3.67
C PRO A 497 5.50 29.95 -3.10
N GLY A 498 4.27 29.93 -2.57
CA GLY A 498 3.67 31.07 -1.88
C GLY A 498 4.07 31.15 -0.41
N ASP A 499 3.62 32.21 0.28
CA ASP A 499 3.93 32.44 1.70
C ASP A 499 3.08 31.58 2.66
N ARG A 500 2.11 30.81 2.15
CA ARG A 500 1.15 29.99 2.92
C ARG A 500 1.25 28.50 2.55
N GLU A 501 2.46 28.02 2.25
CA GLU A 501 2.71 26.60 2.00
C GLU A 501 2.32 25.72 3.21
N MET A 502 1.79 24.53 2.93
CA MET A 502 1.39 23.59 3.98
C MET A 502 2.58 23.05 4.78
N VAL A 503 2.45 23.10 6.10
CA VAL A 503 3.41 22.55 7.07
C VAL A 503 3.22 21.04 7.22
N ASP A 504 4.28 20.27 7.04
CA ASP A 504 4.27 18.80 7.18
C ASP A 504 4.48 18.39 8.65
N LEU A 505 3.41 17.93 9.31
CA LEU A 505 3.47 17.45 10.69
C LEU A 505 4.32 16.19 10.87
N ARG A 506 4.45 15.33 9.87
CA ARG A 506 5.30 14.14 9.96
C ARG A 506 6.78 14.52 10.04
N GLU A 507 7.20 15.55 9.30
CA GLU A 507 8.56 16.09 9.40
C GLU A 507 8.81 16.69 10.79
N LEU A 508 7.83 17.39 11.37
CA LEU A 508 7.94 17.92 12.74
C LEU A 508 8.05 16.79 13.77
N VAL A 509 7.21 15.75 13.67
CA VAL A 509 7.32 14.54 14.49
C VAL A 509 8.73 13.95 14.35
N ALA A 510 9.20 13.76 13.11
CA ALA A 510 10.48 13.12 12.84
C ALA A 510 11.68 13.82 13.49
N ARG A 511 11.61 15.14 13.62
CA ARG A 511 12.71 15.99 14.09
C ARG A 511 12.61 16.38 15.56
N HIS A 512 11.42 16.38 16.13
CA HIS A 512 11.22 16.93 17.46
C HIS A 512 10.53 16.02 18.45
N TYR A 513 9.98 14.87 18.02
CA TYR A 513 9.23 14.00 18.90
C TYR A 513 9.61 12.53 18.73
N TYR A 514 9.74 11.83 19.84
CA TYR A 514 9.85 10.38 19.84
C TYR A 514 9.26 9.79 21.11
N HIS A 515 8.50 8.72 20.96
CA HIS A 515 8.07 7.87 22.06
C HIS A 515 8.28 6.41 21.68
N PRO A 516 8.81 5.56 22.59
CA PRO A 516 8.95 4.11 22.39
C PRO A 516 7.69 3.39 21.85
N ARG A 517 6.48 3.82 22.24
CA ARG A 517 5.20 3.27 21.77
C ARG A 517 4.97 3.43 20.27
N MET A 518 5.70 4.34 19.61
CA MET A 518 5.66 4.50 18.16
C MET A 518 6.25 3.30 17.40
N LYS A 519 6.98 2.39 18.08
CA LYS A 519 7.60 1.18 17.48
C LYS A 519 8.45 1.49 16.24
N GLY A 520 9.10 2.65 16.25
CA GLY A 520 9.91 3.13 15.12
C GLY A 520 9.09 3.70 13.95
N SER A 521 7.76 3.63 13.94
CA SER A 521 6.94 4.26 12.89
C SER A 521 6.73 5.75 13.14
N GLN A 522 6.54 6.49 12.05
CA GLN A 522 6.17 7.92 12.07
C GLN A 522 4.77 8.15 11.49
N SER A 523 4.02 7.07 11.21
CA SER A 523 2.61 7.18 10.81
C SER A 523 1.78 7.75 11.96
N ILE A 524 0.76 8.53 11.62
CA ILE A 524 -0.14 9.16 12.59
C ILE A 524 -0.78 8.13 13.53
N LYS A 525 -1.05 6.93 13.03
CA LYS A 525 -1.60 5.78 13.79
C LYS A 525 -0.70 5.28 14.90
N TYR A 526 0.61 5.53 14.82
CA TYR A 526 1.56 5.19 15.88
C TYR A 526 1.87 6.39 16.78
N VAL A 527 1.81 7.60 16.22
CA VAL A 527 2.09 8.85 16.94
C VAL A 527 0.92 9.21 17.85
N LEU A 528 -0.32 9.14 17.37
CA LEU A 528 -1.51 9.54 18.11
C LEU A 528 -1.68 8.72 19.40
N PRO A 529 -1.70 7.37 19.40
CA PRO A 529 -1.81 6.61 20.64
C PRO A 529 -0.67 6.88 21.62
N ALA A 530 0.54 7.12 21.12
CA ALA A 530 1.69 7.48 21.95
C ALA A 530 1.46 8.84 22.65
N VAL A 531 1.02 9.85 21.89
CA VAL A 531 0.73 11.20 22.40
C VAL A 531 -0.43 11.19 23.41
N LEU A 532 -1.51 10.45 23.13
CA LEU A 532 -2.67 10.34 24.03
C LEU A 532 -2.35 9.68 25.36
N THR A 533 -1.39 8.76 25.37
CA THR A 533 -0.97 8.05 26.59
C THR A 533 -0.29 9.01 27.59
N GLU A 534 0.49 9.96 27.09
CA GLU A 534 1.31 10.82 27.95
C GLU A 534 0.68 12.18 28.27
N SER A 535 -0.05 12.77 27.34
CA SER A 535 -0.59 14.13 27.50
C SER A 535 -1.69 14.18 28.56
N THR A 536 -1.43 14.83 29.70
CA THR A 536 -2.44 15.17 30.72
C THR A 536 -3.54 16.04 30.14
N PHE A 537 -3.18 17.06 29.37
CA PHE A 537 -4.11 17.97 28.72
C PHE A 537 -5.12 17.23 27.82
N LEU A 538 -4.63 16.36 26.91
CA LEU A 538 -5.52 15.63 26.02
C LEU A 538 -6.43 14.69 26.80
N ARG A 539 -5.90 13.98 27.80
CA ARG A 539 -6.71 13.13 28.70
C ARG A 539 -7.81 13.93 29.38
N ASP A 540 -7.51 15.10 29.93
CA ASP A 540 -8.50 15.93 30.60
C ASP A 540 -9.56 16.51 29.65
N LYS A 541 -9.20 16.76 28.38
CA LYS A 541 -10.07 17.31 27.34
C LYS A 541 -10.95 16.22 26.69
N TYR A 542 -10.34 15.17 26.15
CA TYR A 542 -10.97 14.19 25.26
C TYR A 542 -11.48 12.91 25.96
N SER A 543 -11.26 12.74 27.27
CA SER A 543 -12.00 11.77 28.11
C SER A 543 -13.40 12.27 28.47
N LYS A 544 -13.74 13.50 28.12
CA LYS A 544 -15.08 14.05 28.26
C LYS A 544 -15.79 13.99 26.92
N PRO A 545 -17.12 13.79 26.89
CA PRO A 545 -17.87 13.77 25.65
C PRO A 545 -18.15 15.21 25.18
N ILE A 546 -17.08 15.94 24.83
CA ILE A 546 -17.12 17.34 24.38
C ILE A 546 -17.18 17.47 22.84
N TYR A 547 -16.97 16.36 22.13
CA TYR A 547 -16.90 16.30 20.69
C TYR A 547 -18.18 15.70 20.11
N GLY A 548 -18.70 16.29 19.04
CA GLY A 548 -19.89 15.80 18.33
C GLY A 548 -20.97 16.86 18.14
N TYR A 549 -21.76 16.74 17.07
CA TYR A 549 -22.77 17.74 16.68
C TYR A 549 -23.90 17.92 17.71
N GLU A 550 -24.16 16.92 18.56
CA GLU A 550 -25.14 17.01 19.66
C GLU A 550 -24.60 17.81 20.86
N VAL A 551 -23.27 17.96 20.98
CA VAL A 551 -22.61 18.63 22.10
C VAL A 551 -22.20 20.04 21.71
N ASN A 552 -21.45 20.15 20.62
CA ASN A 552 -21.09 21.41 19.99
C ASN A 552 -21.28 21.24 18.48
N PRO A 553 -22.30 21.87 17.86
CA PRO A 553 -22.60 21.72 16.44
C PRO A 553 -21.42 22.03 15.50
N GLY A 554 -20.45 22.83 15.93
CA GLY A 554 -19.25 23.13 15.14
C GLY A 554 -18.09 22.16 15.34
N SER A 555 -18.14 21.30 16.37
CA SER A 555 -17.02 20.39 16.69
C SER A 555 -16.92 19.19 15.76
N SER A 556 -18.03 18.76 15.16
CA SER A 556 -18.10 17.59 14.29
C SER A 556 -19.29 17.72 13.35
N ARG A 557 -19.19 17.03 12.21
CA ARG A 557 -20.29 16.84 11.26
C ARG A 557 -20.75 15.39 11.20
N ASN A 558 -19.87 14.44 11.55
CA ASN A 558 -20.10 13.01 11.35
C ASN A 558 -20.28 12.20 12.64
N PHE A 559 -20.05 12.81 13.81
CA PHE A 559 -20.20 12.16 15.12
C PHE A 559 -21.26 12.87 15.97
N PRO A 560 -22.24 12.15 16.54
CA PRO A 560 -23.26 12.76 17.39
C PRO A 560 -22.69 13.28 18.70
N LYS A 561 -22.14 12.38 19.50
CA LYS A 561 -21.48 12.64 20.78
C LYS A 561 -20.42 11.58 20.97
N LYS A 562 -19.17 11.99 21.11
CA LYS A 562 -18.01 11.10 21.13
C LYS A 562 -17.06 11.45 22.27
N GLU A 563 -16.64 10.39 22.96
CA GLU A 563 -15.52 10.38 23.90
C GLU A 563 -14.39 9.62 23.22
N TRP A 564 -13.29 10.32 22.92
CA TRP A 564 -12.20 9.81 22.10
C TRP A 564 -11.13 9.09 22.91
N ILE A 565 -10.94 9.47 24.18
CA ILE A 565 -10.01 8.78 25.07
C ILE A 565 -10.78 7.85 25.98
N GLN A 566 -10.65 6.56 25.72
CA GLN A 566 -11.20 5.47 26.52
C GLN A 566 -10.07 4.52 26.93
N TYR A 567 -10.25 3.79 28.03
CA TYR A 567 -9.21 2.93 28.60
C TYR A 567 -9.58 1.46 28.57
N LYS A 568 -8.59 0.62 28.25
CA LYS A 568 -8.59 -0.83 28.44
C LYS A 568 -7.30 -1.22 29.14
N ASP A 569 -7.39 -1.82 30.33
CA ASP A 569 -6.23 -2.23 31.15
C ASP A 569 -5.17 -1.12 31.32
N ASP A 570 -5.62 0.07 31.74
CA ASP A 570 -4.81 1.29 31.92
C ASP A 570 -4.11 1.83 30.64
N THR A 571 -4.46 1.30 29.48
CA THR A 571 -3.97 1.74 28.17
C THR A 571 -5.07 2.46 27.41
N VAL A 572 -4.73 3.60 26.80
CA VAL A 572 -5.66 4.31 25.90
C VAL A 572 -5.96 3.42 24.70
N ILE A 573 -7.24 3.17 24.45
CA ILE A 573 -7.72 2.48 23.25
C ILE A 573 -7.40 3.38 22.06
N ASP A 574 -6.87 2.81 20.99
CA ASP A 574 -6.62 3.56 19.77
C ASP A 574 -7.95 4.18 19.26
N PRO A 575 -8.03 5.51 19.04
CA PRO A 575 -9.25 6.14 18.53
C PRO A 575 -9.81 5.52 17.25
N TYR A 576 -8.97 4.93 16.40
CA TYR A 576 -9.42 4.25 15.18
C TYR A 576 -10.20 2.96 15.49
N GLU A 577 -9.88 2.24 16.57
CA GLU A 577 -10.63 1.04 17.02
C GLU A 577 -12.04 1.39 17.52
N LEU A 578 -12.27 2.66 17.90
CA LEU A 578 -13.56 3.17 18.37
C LEU A 578 -14.54 3.48 17.21
N LEU A 579 -14.11 3.38 15.96
CA LEU A 579 -15.00 3.56 14.82
C LEU A 579 -15.90 2.32 14.65
N PRO A 580 -17.15 2.50 14.18
CA PRO A 580 -17.96 1.39 13.70
C PRO A 580 -17.19 0.64 12.61
N ALA A 581 -17.42 -0.66 12.49
CA ALA A 581 -16.97 -1.38 11.30
C ALA A 581 -17.75 -0.79 10.12
N VAL A 582 -17.10 0.06 9.34
CA VAL A 582 -17.74 0.72 8.19
C VAL A 582 -18.01 -0.30 7.08
N PHE A 583 -17.28 -1.41 7.10
CA PHE A 583 -17.26 -2.40 6.04
C PHE A 583 -17.38 -3.77 6.68
N ASP A 584 -18.55 -4.14 7.22
CA ASP A 584 -18.74 -5.44 7.92
C ASP A 584 -18.54 -6.69 7.01
N GLU A 585 -18.26 -6.52 5.71
CA GLU A 585 -17.75 -7.59 4.82
C GLU A 585 -16.21 -7.68 4.76
N VAL A 586 -15.51 -6.76 5.41
CA VAL A 586 -14.05 -6.62 5.51
C VAL A 586 -13.75 -6.58 7.01
N ASP A 587 -13.22 -7.67 7.57
CA ASP A 587 -13.09 -7.87 9.02
C ASP A 587 -12.48 -6.63 9.72
N LYS A 588 -12.91 -6.35 10.95
CA LYS A 588 -12.44 -5.19 11.72
C LYS A 588 -10.92 -5.23 11.94
N ASN A 589 -10.35 -6.43 12.05
CA ASN A 589 -8.91 -6.68 12.12
C ASN A 589 -8.15 -6.35 10.83
N THR A 590 -8.88 -6.21 9.73
CA THR A 590 -8.30 -5.91 8.43
C THR A 590 -7.88 -4.46 8.34
N TRP A 591 -8.65 -3.53 8.92
CA TRP A 591 -8.35 -2.10 8.86
C TRP A 591 -7.05 -1.71 9.55
N ASP A 592 -6.68 -2.42 10.61
CA ASP A 592 -5.42 -2.17 11.31
C ASP A 592 -4.21 -2.76 10.55
N ASN A 593 -4.40 -3.88 9.85
CA ASN A 593 -3.37 -4.51 9.00
C ASN A 593 -3.19 -3.79 7.65
N LEU A 594 -4.28 -3.24 7.08
CA LEU A 594 -4.37 -2.47 5.83
C LEU A 594 -3.42 -1.25 5.78
N TRP A 595 -2.98 -0.75 6.93
CA TRP A 595 -2.24 0.51 7.06
C TRP A 595 -0.86 0.34 7.73
N ALA A 596 -0.48 -0.90 8.07
CA ALA A 596 0.80 -1.22 8.71
C ALA A 596 1.97 -1.39 7.72
N GLY A 597 1.69 -1.38 6.40
CA GLY A 597 2.70 -1.50 5.35
C GLY A 597 3.21 -0.15 4.84
N ASP A 598 4.46 0.20 5.17
CA ASP A 598 5.14 1.43 4.73
C ASP A 598 5.36 1.52 3.20
N GLU A 599 5.17 0.43 2.44
CA GLU A 599 5.56 0.39 1.02
C GLU A 599 4.42 0.54 -0.01
N ILE A 600 3.14 0.49 0.37
CA ILE A 600 2.03 0.76 -0.57
C ILE A 600 0.90 1.54 0.14
N ARG A 601 1.19 2.82 0.42
CA ARG A 601 0.26 3.96 0.59
C ARG A 601 -1.02 3.71 1.43
N GLY A 602 -0.98 4.13 2.70
CA GLY A 602 -2.15 4.24 3.58
C GLY A 602 -3.25 5.11 2.93
N GLY A 603 -4.40 4.49 2.68
CA GLY A 603 -5.49 5.01 1.84
C GLY A 603 -6.08 3.94 0.90
N GLY A 604 -5.46 2.77 0.76
CA GLY A 604 -5.96 1.69 -0.11
C GLY A 604 -7.39 1.25 0.18
N ALA A 605 -7.80 1.30 1.45
CA ALA A 605 -9.15 0.94 1.87
C ALA A 605 -10.18 2.01 1.48
N ALA A 606 -9.86 3.30 1.66
CA ALA A 606 -10.69 4.42 1.21
C ALA A 606 -10.79 4.45 -0.33
N MET A 607 -9.70 4.19 -1.04
CA MET A 607 -9.71 4.01 -2.49
C MET A 607 -10.64 2.87 -2.92
N ALA A 608 -10.55 1.69 -2.30
CA ALA A 608 -11.42 0.56 -2.62
C ALA A 608 -12.90 0.88 -2.37
N ALA A 609 -13.21 1.52 -1.23
CA ALA A 609 -14.54 1.99 -0.90
C ALA A 609 -15.08 3.00 -1.94
N TYR A 610 -14.25 3.97 -2.35
CA TYR A 610 -14.60 4.92 -3.40
C TYR A 610 -14.84 4.22 -4.74
N LEU A 611 -13.94 3.34 -5.19
CA LEU A 611 -14.13 2.57 -6.43
C LEU A 611 -15.42 1.73 -6.39
N ARG A 612 -15.79 1.23 -5.21
CA ARG A 612 -17.08 0.54 -5.01
C ARG A 612 -18.24 1.52 -5.18
N LEU A 613 -18.22 2.70 -4.57
CA LEU A 613 -19.26 3.73 -4.73
C LEU A 613 -19.51 4.10 -6.21
N GLN A 614 -18.47 4.04 -7.05
CA GLN A 614 -18.57 4.33 -8.48
C GLN A 614 -19.26 3.22 -9.30
N GLN A 615 -19.52 2.04 -8.71
CA GLN A 615 -20.25 0.95 -9.35
C GLN A 615 -21.77 1.17 -9.36
N ASP A 616 -22.40 0.72 -10.43
CA ASP A 616 -23.86 0.74 -10.58
C ASP A 616 -24.52 -0.40 -9.78
N GLY A 617 -25.75 -0.16 -9.32
CA GLY A 617 -26.59 -1.20 -8.70
C GLY A 617 -26.28 -1.51 -7.23
N LEU A 618 -25.46 -0.70 -6.54
CA LEU A 618 -25.33 -0.78 -5.09
C LEU A 618 -26.62 -0.36 -4.39
N PRO A 619 -27.11 -1.12 -3.38
CA PRO A 619 -28.24 -0.71 -2.54
C PRO A 619 -27.96 0.64 -1.86
N GLN A 620 -28.99 1.49 -1.74
CA GLN A 620 -28.83 2.84 -1.17
C GLN A 620 -28.32 2.81 0.27
N GLU A 621 -28.84 1.92 1.11
CA GLU A 621 -28.38 1.75 2.49
C GLU A 621 -26.88 1.46 2.58
N TYR A 622 -26.38 0.58 1.70
CA TYR A 622 -24.96 0.26 1.63
C TYR A 622 -24.10 1.42 1.11
N ARG A 623 -24.64 2.25 0.20
CA ARG A 623 -23.96 3.49 -0.21
C ARG A 623 -23.86 4.47 0.95
N ASP A 624 -24.96 4.68 1.66
CA ASP A 624 -25.00 5.58 2.82
C ASP A 624 -24.00 5.14 3.91
N ASP A 625 -23.86 3.83 4.15
CA ASP A 625 -22.89 3.27 5.11
C ASP A 625 -21.44 3.55 4.70
N ILE A 626 -21.08 3.32 3.43
CA ILE A 626 -19.74 3.61 2.91
C ILE A 626 -19.45 5.12 3.01
N GLU A 627 -20.38 5.96 2.57
CA GLU A 627 -20.23 7.41 2.62
C GLU A 627 -20.01 7.89 4.06
N GLN A 628 -20.84 7.45 5.01
CA GLN A 628 -20.71 7.83 6.41
C GLN A 628 -19.40 7.37 7.04
N GLY A 629 -18.91 6.20 6.67
CA GLY A 629 -17.65 5.73 7.22
C GLY A 629 -16.42 6.38 6.60
N LEU A 630 -16.43 6.67 5.30
CA LEU A 630 -15.42 7.52 4.66
C LEU A 630 -15.34 8.88 5.36
N LEU A 631 -16.49 9.53 5.60
CA LEU A 631 -16.55 10.82 6.29
C LEU A 631 -15.99 10.77 7.73
N ARG A 632 -16.39 9.76 8.51
CA ARG A 632 -15.91 9.56 9.89
C ARG A 632 -14.42 9.29 9.97
N TYR A 633 -13.89 8.50 9.04
CA TYR A 633 -12.49 8.13 9.03
C TYR A 633 -11.60 9.34 8.71
N CYS A 634 -11.92 10.06 7.63
CA CYS A 634 -11.19 11.27 7.24
C CYS A 634 -11.32 12.39 8.30
N GLU A 635 -12.49 12.53 8.97
CA GLU A 635 -12.66 13.45 10.10
C GLU A 635 -11.76 13.09 11.31
N LEU A 636 -11.49 11.80 11.53
CA LEU A 636 -10.60 11.38 12.63
C LEU A 636 -9.13 11.68 12.30
N ASP A 637 -8.69 11.57 11.04
CA ASP A 637 -7.30 11.84 10.64
C ASP A 637 -6.91 13.31 10.89
N THR A 638 -7.78 14.25 10.53
CA THR A 638 -7.61 15.68 10.81
C THR A 638 -7.72 16.01 12.30
N LEU A 639 -8.65 15.38 13.03
CA LEU A 639 -8.72 15.51 14.48
C LEU A 639 -7.47 14.96 15.18
N ALA A 640 -6.90 13.86 14.69
CA ALA A 640 -5.67 13.29 15.21
C ALA A 640 -4.49 14.26 15.08
N MET A 641 -4.39 14.97 13.95
CA MET A 641 -3.41 16.05 13.76
C MET A 641 -3.62 17.19 14.76
N VAL A 642 -4.87 17.60 15.00
CA VAL A 642 -5.21 18.60 16.04
C VAL A 642 -4.71 18.13 17.41
N MET A 643 -5.02 16.89 17.82
CA MET A 643 -4.60 16.35 19.12
C MET A 643 -3.08 16.34 19.29
N ILE A 644 -2.33 15.98 18.23
CA ILE A 644 -0.85 16.01 18.26
C ILE A 644 -0.35 17.45 18.51
N VAL A 645 -0.89 18.43 17.78
CA VAL A 645 -0.48 19.83 17.95
C VAL A 645 -0.91 20.39 19.30
N GLU A 646 -2.12 20.10 19.77
CA GLU A 646 -2.59 20.49 21.10
C GLU A 646 -1.69 19.95 22.21
N SER A 647 -1.20 18.71 22.09
CA SER A 647 -0.23 18.15 23.02
C SER A 647 1.07 18.95 23.03
N TRP A 648 1.59 19.34 21.87
CA TRP A 648 2.80 20.15 21.79
C TRP A 648 2.62 21.57 22.32
N LEU A 649 1.45 22.19 22.09
CA LEU A 649 1.13 23.52 22.63
C LEU A 649 1.00 23.51 24.16
N ASN A 650 0.57 22.38 24.73
CA ASN A 650 0.34 22.22 26.17
C ASN A 650 1.38 21.35 26.88
N HIS A 651 2.53 21.08 26.25
CA HIS A 651 3.52 20.14 26.79
C HIS A 651 4.14 20.57 28.14
N ARG A 652 4.11 21.87 28.46
CA ARG A 652 4.63 22.44 29.72
C ARG A 652 3.56 22.63 30.82
N ASN A 653 2.29 22.29 30.55
CA ASN A 653 1.15 22.55 31.43
C ASN A 653 0.68 21.33 32.23
#